data_AF-A0A439CS49-F1
#
_entry.id   AF-A0A439CS49-F1
#
_cell.length_a   1.000
_cell.length_b   1.000
_cell.length_c   1.000
_cell.angle_alpha   90.00
_cell.angle_beta   90.00
_cell.angle_gamma   90.00
#
_symmetry.space_group_name_H-M   'P 1'
#
loop_
_entity.id
_entity.type
_entity.pdbx_description
1 polymer ?
#
loop_
_entity_poly.entity_id
_entity_poly.type
_entity_poly.pdbx_seq_one_letter_code
_entity_poly.pdbx_strand_id
1 'polypeptide(L)'
;MRHGPNRLIFNSAQALQDIYGDERVIKSHVCLLTIQANGVDSIFNAVDRRRHASKRRLIGRAVTDRAMHQFEPIMIEQIDVFLKTLYESSLASRPVDMTQSCKRLGLDIVGHLAFGFALNTQTEPKYRFIIDGIAMGNYRANSFMQLPFLKNRVLDVALHLLSRPRRLGYLRALEHMISSRLGREKHEKNDLYSSVADYINADGPDSIKLSELWSEAVFFFPAGGDTTATALSALFFYLSRNPEAYHKLSDEVRSTFTDGADIKGGPKLAACRYLRSCIDETLRMSSPVSGTLWRGLAREEEGRGPWTVDGHIIPNGTQVDVNIYSLHHNEDYFPNPFSFRPERWLVDNDEELRRVHSAFADFSTRARGCAGKPMAYLESSLVAAKTLWYFDFETAPGDDTTGGQAHPEEFQLRDVFSAAHDGPNLVFKPRVHRNSIGRHQEADQDEGGRSAPIKELSDHSFGDSLQSGWNCIFFVVGGSLAGLMHGIMFKRMGSNVMILEQDASPERRPHSAGIGFGFNLENFLSVSGPAADLDRRWGSDVPQRDASLRLGTVRGHESMVVHFRDVLTEKCDSVKAELVIGADGIHSTVRKLLKPMIRPRYAGYIVWRAMVPENEVSIEIDKFFSDRAATQLLRNSYIVCYLIPTDDGCFEPGKRVINWLWYYNVDEGSPEMTEIFTDIQGQHHKNTVPAGLIRPEVWEKHRDQMLPQMAAPFANLIRTAKSPFVTKVNDVLCTDSSFFKDRVILRRVDAETTKPRRRDRVKEIVVK
;
A
#
# COMPACT_ATOMS: atom_id res chain seq x y z
N MET A 1 22.30 -36.54 13.94
CA MET A 1 21.22 -37.25 13.20
C MET A 1 21.72 -37.68 11.82
N ARG A 2 21.38 -38.89 11.34
CA ARG A 2 21.57 -39.28 9.94
C ARG A 2 20.29 -39.01 9.16
N HIS A 3 20.29 -37.99 8.30
CA HIS A 3 19.13 -37.58 7.50
C HIS A 3 19.00 -38.38 6.20
N GLY A 4 20.11 -38.93 5.71
CA GLY A 4 20.12 -39.81 4.54
C GLY A 4 21.41 -40.63 4.49
N PRO A 5 21.59 -41.50 3.48
CA PRO A 5 22.75 -42.39 3.42
C PRO A 5 24.09 -41.65 3.59
N ASN A 6 24.24 -40.53 2.87
CA ASN A 6 25.45 -39.69 2.88
C ASN A 6 25.16 -38.26 3.40
N ARG A 7 24.22 -38.11 4.36
CA ARG A 7 23.80 -36.81 4.90
C ARG A 7 23.69 -36.85 6.42
N LEU A 8 24.50 -36.03 7.10
CA LEU A 8 24.56 -35.93 8.56
C LEU A 8 24.20 -34.52 9.01
N ILE A 9 23.38 -34.42 10.06
CA ILE A 9 23.04 -33.16 10.71
C ILE A 9 23.55 -33.21 12.14
N PHE A 10 24.29 -32.17 12.53
CA PHE A 10 24.80 -31.96 13.89
C PHE A 10 23.98 -30.87 14.60
N ASN A 11 24.02 -30.87 15.93
CA ASN A 11 23.27 -29.93 16.78
C ASN A 11 24.14 -29.36 17.92
N SER A 12 25.38 -28.98 17.60
CA SER A 12 26.34 -28.45 18.57
C SER A 12 27.09 -27.23 18.01
N ALA A 13 27.51 -26.33 18.91
CA ALA A 13 28.36 -25.20 18.57
C ALA A 13 29.75 -25.66 18.08
N GLN A 14 30.25 -26.79 18.59
CA GLN A 14 31.51 -27.37 18.13
C GLN A 14 31.42 -27.80 16.67
N ALA A 15 30.36 -28.51 16.27
CA ALA A 15 30.15 -28.87 14.86
C ALA A 15 30.08 -27.65 13.94
N LEU A 16 29.44 -26.57 14.41
CA LEU A 16 29.37 -25.31 13.66
C LEU A 16 30.78 -24.75 13.42
N GLN A 17 31.65 -24.77 14.44
CA GLN A 17 33.03 -24.31 14.32
C GLN A 17 33.87 -25.23 13.41
N ASP A 18 33.74 -26.55 13.55
CA ASP A 18 34.50 -27.52 12.76
C ASP A 18 34.11 -27.46 11.27
N ILE A 19 32.81 -27.30 10.97
CA ILE A 19 32.32 -27.26 9.59
C ILE A 19 32.65 -25.93 8.92
N TYR A 20 32.39 -24.80 9.59
CA TYR A 20 32.51 -23.48 8.99
C TYR A 20 33.88 -22.83 9.21
N GLY A 21 34.71 -23.41 10.09
CA GLY A 21 36.09 -23.02 10.33
C GLY A 21 37.12 -23.78 9.52
N ASP A 22 36.80 -24.96 9.00
CA ASP A 22 37.70 -25.73 8.14
C ASP A 22 37.69 -25.17 6.71
N GLU A 23 38.84 -24.68 6.26
CA GLU A 23 39.02 -24.13 4.92
C GLU A 23 38.82 -25.15 3.79
N ARG A 24 38.98 -26.45 4.08
CA ARG A 24 38.77 -27.54 3.12
C ARG A 24 37.29 -27.76 2.81
N VAL A 25 36.39 -27.24 3.66
CA VAL A 25 34.94 -27.42 3.53
C VAL A 25 34.35 -26.39 2.56
N ILE A 26 33.57 -26.91 1.59
CA ILE A 26 32.90 -26.12 0.56
C ILE A 26 31.38 -26.25 0.62
N LYS A 27 30.69 -25.41 -0.15
CA LYS A 27 29.25 -25.57 -0.39
C LYS A 27 29.04 -26.91 -1.11
N SER A 28 28.01 -27.66 -0.72
CA SER A 28 27.69 -28.89 -1.43
C SER A 28 27.30 -28.60 -2.89
N HIS A 29 27.57 -29.56 -3.78
CA HIS A 29 27.19 -29.50 -5.19
C HIS A 29 25.69 -29.31 -5.41
N VAL A 30 24.85 -29.61 -4.40
CA VAL A 30 23.40 -29.34 -4.46
C VAL A 30 23.09 -27.86 -4.61
N CYS A 31 23.98 -26.94 -4.19
CA CYS A 31 23.83 -25.51 -4.44
C CYS A 31 23.88 -25.17 -5.94
N LEU A 32 24.56 -25.96 -6.78
CA LEU A 32 24.56 -25.76 -8.23
C LEU A 32 23.17 -25.98 -8.84
N LEU A 33 22.28 -26.70 -8.13
CA LEU A 33 20.93 -26.95 -8.59
C LEU A 33 20.06 -25.69 -8.57
N THR A 34 20.49 -24.65 -7.84
CA THR A 34 19.79 -23.36 -7.72
C THR A 34 20.30 -22.29 -8.68
N ILE A 35 21.25 -22.62 -9.57
CA ILE A 35 21.68 -21.70 -10.63
C ILE A 35 20.48 -21.26 -11.46
N GLN A 36 20.38 -19.96 -11.68
CA GLN A 36 19.27 -19.35 -12.40
C GLN A 36 19.31 -19.69 -13.90
N ALA A 37 18.22 -19.38 -14.60
CA ALA A 37 18.06 -19.74 -16.00
C ALA A 37 19.08 -19.09 -16.96
N ASN A 38 19.80 -18.05 -16.52
CA ASN A 38 20.87 -17.41 -17.31
C ASN A 38 22.19 -18.20 -17.28
N GLY A 39 22.29 -19.26 -16.47
CA GLY A 39 23.48 -20.11 -16.35
C GLY A 39 24.66 -19.45 -15.62
N VAL A 40 24.48 -18.25 -15.06
CA VAL A 40 25.51 -17.54 -14.31
C VAL A 40 25.31 -17.82 -12.82
N ASP A 41 26.39 -18.21 -12.14
CA ASP A 41 26.37 -18.42 -10.70
C ASP A 41 26.25 -17.07 -9.96
N SER A 42 25.66 -17.10 -8.76
CA SER A 42 25.69 -16.02 -7.77
C SER A 42 26.58 -16.43 -6.60
N ILE A 43 26.80 -15.54 -5.62
CA ILE A 43 27.58 -15.89 -4.42
C ILE A 43 26.99 -17.11 -3.71
N PHE A 44 25.67 -17.29 -3.76
CA PHE A 44 24.99 -18.38 -3.10
C PHE A 44 25.37 -19.75 -3.66
N ASN A 45 25.39 -19.90 -4.99
CA ASN A 45 25.61 -21.18 -5.66
C ASN A 45 27.03 -21.36 -6.21
N ALA A 46 27.92 -20.37 -6.03
CA ALA A 46 29.35 -20.54 -6.25
C ALA A 46 29.97 -21.53 -5.25
N VAL A 47 30.22 -22.75 -5.73
CA VAL A 47 30.82 -23.85 -4.95
C VAL A 47 32.35 -23.74 -4.91
N ASP A 48 32.97 -23.32 -6.01
CA ASP A 48 34.41 -23.10 -6.11
C ASP A 48 34.88 -21.97 -5.18
N ARG A 49 35.96 -22.21 -4.42
CA ARG A 49 36.46 -21.27 -3.41
C ARG A 49 36.89 -19.93 -4.02
N ARG A 50 37.55 -19.95 -5.18
CA ARG A 50 38.07 -18.73 -5.83
C ARG A 50 36.93 -17.90 -6.40
N ARG A 51 35.97 -18.53 -7.07
CA ARG A 51 34.75 -17.87 -7.57
C ARG A 51 33.94 -17.26 -6.41
N HIS A 52 33.73 -18.02 -5.33
CA HIS A 52 33.04 -17.53 -4.15
C HIS A 52 33.75 -16.32 -3.52
N ALA A 53 35.08 -16.38 -3.37
CA ALA A 53 35.87 -15.27 -2.84
C ALA A 53 35.78 -14.01 -3.73
N SER A 54 35.83 -14.18 -5.06
CA SER A 54 35.64 -13.07 -6.00
C SER A 54 34.27 -12.41 -5.84
N LYS A 55 33.20 -13.21 -5.84
CA LYS A 55 31.82 -12.73 -5.64
C LYS A 55 31.61 -12.07 -4.28
N ARG A 56 32.22 -12.62 -3.22
CA ARG A 56 32.21 -12.05 -1.87
C ARG A 56 32.89 -10.68 -1.82
N ARG A 57 33.97 -10.49 -2.58
CA ARG A 57 34.67 -9.21 -2.73
C ARG A 57 33.80 -8.20 -3.47
N LEU A 58 33.16 -8.61 -4.57
CA LEU A 58 32.20 -7.78 -5.33
C LEU A 58 31.10 -7.23 -4.42
N ILE A 59 30.36 -8.14 -3.75
CA ILE A 59 29.26 -7.74 -2.86
C ILE A 59 29.78 -6.92 -1.69
N GLY A 60 30.95 -7.30 -1.14
CA GLY A 60 31.60 -6.60 -0.04
C GLY A 60 31.83 -5.11 -0.29
N ARG A 61 32.03 -4.70 -1.56
CA ARG A 61 32.19 -3.27 -1.93
C ARG A 61 30.91 -2.47 -1.74
N ALA A 62 29.74 -3.07 -2.00
CA ALA A 62 28.44 -2.41 -1.91
C ALA A 62 27.85 -2.39 -0.48
N VAL A 63 28.37 -3.23 0.43
CA VAL A 63 27.89 -3.33 1.83
C VAL A 63 28.94 -2.90 2.86
N THR A 64 29.90 -2.08 2.44
CA THR A 64 30.83 -1.41 3.37
C THR A 64 30.10 -0.42 4.25
N ASP A 65 30.65 -0.10 5.41
CA ASP A 65 30.10 0.91 6.31
C ASP A 65 29.86 2.25 5.60
N ARG A 66 30.82 2.70 4.78
CA ARG A 66 30.68 3.91 3.96
C ARG A 66 29.54 3.80 2.94
N ALA A 67 29.43 2.68 2.23
CA ALA A 67 28.36 2.48 1.24
C ALA A 67 26.98 2.45 1.90
N MET A 68 26.88 1.83 3.10
CA MET A 68 25.64 1.78 3.86
C MET A 68 25.23 3.16 4.38
N HIS A 69 26.15 3.98 4.89
CA HIS A 69 25.85 5.36 5.25
C HIS A 69 25.36 6.20 4.06
N GLN A 70 25.89 5.96 2.85
CA GLN A 70 25.45 6.63 1.63
C GLN A 70 24.09 6.15 1.11
N PHE A 71 23.73 4.90 1.41
CA PHE A 71 22.46 4.28 1.03
C PHE A 71 21.35 4.53 2.06
N GLU A 72 21.71 4.78 3.31
CA GLU A 72 20.79 4.98 4.43
C GLU A 72 19.68 6.00 4.17
N PRO A 73 19.90 7.16 3.52
CA PRO A 73 18.81 8.09 3.22
C PRO A 73 17.70 7.46 2.39
N ILE A 74 18.05 6.63 1.40
CA ILE A 74 17.07 5.91 0.56
C ILE A 74 16.33 4.87 1.40
N MET A 75 17.03 4.19 2.31
CA MET A 75 16.40 3.25 3.24
C MET A 75 15.37 3.97 4.13
N ILE A 76 15.73 5.13 4.71
CA ILE A 76 14.80 5.94 5.52
C ILE A 76 13.61 6.41 4.68
N GLU A 77 13.80 6.87 3.45
CA GLU A 77 12.69 7.26 2.55
C GLU A 77 11.69 6.10 2.35
N GLN A 78 12.17 4.87 2.15
CA GLN A 78 11.30 3.70 2.01
C GLN A 78 10.61 3.32 3.33
N ILE A 79 11.28 3.49 4.47
CA ILE A 79 10.68 3.30 5.79
C ILE A 79 9.62 4.36 6.07
N ASP A 80 9.81 5.60 5.64
CA ASP A 80 8.80 6.65 5.80
C ASP A 80 7.54 6.35 4.96
N VAL A 81 7.71 5.77 3.76
CA VAL A 81 6.58 5.22 2.99
C VAL A 81 5.88 4.11 3.76
N PHE A 82 6.62 3.17 4.35
CA PHE A 82 6.07 2.11 5.19
C PHE A 82 5.24 2.69 6.35
N LEU A 83 5.80 3.60 7.13
CA LEU A 83 5.12 4.26 8.26
C LEU A 83 3.87 5.00 7.81
N LYS A 84 3.90 5.64 6.64
CA LYS A 84 2.72 6.28 6.05
C LYS A 84 1.63 5.26 5.72
N THR A 85 1.97 4.08 5.19
CA THR A 85 0.96 3.03 4.94
C THR A 85 0.37 2.48 6.24
N LEU A 86 1.16 2.39 7.32
CA LEU A 86 0.66 2.03 8.65
C LEU A 86 -0.26 3.12 9.21
N TYR A 87 0.11 4.40 9.07
CA TYR A 87 -0.72 5.54 9.46
C TYR A 87 -2.06 5.53 8.72
N GLU A 88 -2.06 5.39 7.39
CA GLU A 88 -3.29 5.32 6.60
C GLU A 88 -4.20 4.15 7.04
N SER A 89 -3.61 3.01 7.40
CA SER A 89 -4.36 1.86 7.93
C SER A 89 -4.91 2.11 9.34
N SER A 90 -4.15 2.81 10.18
CA SER A 90 -4.54 3.15 11.55
C SER A 90 -5.74 4.10 11.62
N LEU A 91 -5.86 5.04 10.68
CA LEU A 91 -7.00 5.96 10.59
C LEU A 91 -8.32 5.23 10.34
N ALA A 92 -8.26 4.07 9.68
CA ALA A 92 -9.41 3.21 9.43
C ALA A 92 -9.51 2.04 10.43
N SER A 93 -8.63 1.97 11.43
CA SER A 93 -8.50 0.82 12.35
C SER A 93 -8.43 -0.53 11.61
N ARG A 94 -7.78 -0.54 10.43
CA ARG A 94 -7.70 -1.72 9.57
C ARG A 94 -6.52 -2.60 10.02
N PRO A 95 -6.73 -3.92 10.22
CA PRO A 95 -5.64 -4.86 10.42
C PRO A 95 -4.64 -4.81 9.26
N VAL A 96 -3.36 -4.79 9.59
CA VAL A 96 -2.25 -4.81 8.64
C VAL A 96 -1.56 -6.15 8.72
N ASP A 97 -1.54 -6.87 7.61
CA ASP A 97 -0.69 -8.05 7.43
C ASP A 97 0.78 -7.61 7.36
N MET A 98 1.53 -7.91 8.41
CA MET A 98 2.94 -7.54 8.53
C MET A 98 3.83 -8.35 7.58
N THR A 99 3.47 -9.59 7.23
CA THR A 99 4.19 -10.36 6.20
C THR A 99 4.19 -9.60 4.88
N GLN A 100 3.01 -9.18 4.42
CA GLN A 100 2.88 -8.49 3.14
C GLN A 100 3.51 -7.10 3.17
N SER A 101 3.35 -6.38 4.28
CA SER A 101 3.89 -5.04 4.43
C SER A 101 5.41 -5.04 4.49
N CYS A 102 6.02 -5.93 5.27
CA CYS A 102 7.47 -6.07 5.37
C CYS A 102 8.10 -6.61 4.08
N LYS A 103 7.44 -7.56 3.37
CA LYS A 103 7.94 -8.04 2.07
C LYS A 103 7.98 -6.95 1.00
N ARG A 104 6.99 -6.04 0.99
CA ARG A 104 6.97 -4.88 0.08
C ARG A 104 8.05 -3.87 0.43
N LEU A 105 8.22 -3.55 1.72
CA LEU A 105 9.30 -2.68 2.19
C LEU A 105 10.68 -3.22 1.79
N GLY A 106 10.96 -4.48 2.15
CA GLY A 106 12.24 -5.11 1.84
C GLY A 106 12.51 -5.17 0.34
N LEU A 107 11.48 -5.46 -0.47
CA LEU A 107 11.57 -5.47 -1.93
C LEU A 107 11.90 -4.08 -2.51
N ASP A 108 11.27 -3.02 -2.01
CA ASP A 108 11.54 -1.66 -2.48
C ASP A 108 12.96 -1.20 -2.10
N ILE A 109 13.41 -1.46 -0.86
CA ILE A 109 14.77 -1.15 -0.41
C ILE A 109 15.80 -1.87 -1.29
N VAL A 110 15.67 -3.18 -1.51
CA VAL A 110 16.65 -3.91 -2.33
C VAL A 110 16.54 -3.58 -3.82
N GLY A 111 15.37 -3.15 -4.32
CA GLY A 111 15.24 -2.63 -5.69
C GLY A 111 16.13 -1.40 -5.91
N HIS A 112 16.17 -0.49 -4.93
CA HIS A 112 17.08 0.64 -4.93
C HIS A 112 18.54 0.21 -4.78
N LEU A 113 18.86 -0.68 -3.85
CA LEU A 113 20.24 -1.12 -3.63
C LEU A 113 20.82 -1.89 -4.82
N ALA A 114 20.04 -2.80 -5.41
CA ALA A 114 20.53 -3.71 -6.45
C ALA A 114 20.52 -3.08 -7.85
N PHE A 115 19.50 -2.27 -8.15
CA PHE A 115 19.28 -1.74 -9.50
C PHE A 115 19.19 -0.21 -9.55
N GLY A 116 19.25 0.51 -8.43
CA GLY A 116 18.95 1.94 -8.40
C GLY A 116 17.52 2.26 -8.84
N PHE A 117 16.61 1.28 -8.70
CA PHE A 117 15.28 1.30 -9.31
C PHE A 117 14.17 1.27 -8.26
N ALA A 118 13.22 2.21 -8.39
CA ALA A 118 12.06 2.29 -7.52
C ALA A 118 10.97 1.31 -7.98
N LEU A 119 10.77 0.23 -7.22
CA LEU A 119 9.72 -0.74 -7.49
C LEU A 119 8.34 -0.29 -6.98
N ASN A 120 8.31 0.59 -5.98
CA ASN A 120 7.09 1.14 -5.38
C ASN A 120 6.06 0.07 -4.97
N THR A 121 6.49 -1.13 -4.60
CA THR A 121 5.59 -2.24 -4.26
C THR A 121 4.76 -1.97 -3.00
N GLN A 122 5.23 -1.09 -2.13
CA GLN A 122 4.45 -0.62 -0.98
C GLN A 122 3.16 0.10 -1.42
N THR A 123 3.22 0.93 -2.46
CA THR A 123 2.10 1.78 -2.90
C THR A 123 1.42 1.33 -4.19
N GLU A 124 2.13 0.60 -5.06
CA GLU A 124 1.68 0.20 -6.38
C GLU A 124 1.68 -1.33 -6.55
N PRO A 125 0.70 -1.91 -7.28
CA PRO A 125 0.63 -3.36 -7.49
C PRO A 125 1.59 -3.88 -8.57
N LYS A 126 2.13 -3.00 -9.42
CA LYS A 126 2.81 -3.33 -10.68
C LYS A 126 3.90 -4.40 -10.55
N TYR A 127 4.74 -4.32 -9.52
CA TYR A 127 5.85 -5.25 -9.30
C TYR A 127 5.65 -6.23 -8.14
N ARG A 128 4.47 -6.26 -7.52
CA ARG A 128 4.19 -7.16 -6.38
C ARG A 128 4.30 -8.65 -6.74
N PHE A 129 4.10 -9.01 -8.01
CA PHE A 129 4.28 -10.37 -8.51
C PHE A 129 5.71 -10.91 -8.32
N ILE A 130 6.71 -10.04 -8.12
CA ILE A 130 8.09 -10.45 -7.82
C ILE A 130 8.14 -11.21 -6.49
N ILE A 131 7.34 -10.84 -5.50
CA ILE A 131 7.26 -11.51 -4.19
C ILE A 131 6.84 -12.98 -4.37
N ASP A 132 5.78 -13.22 -5.14
CA ASP A 132 5.32 -14.59 -5.46
C ASP A 132 6.38 -15.37 -6.26
N GLY A 133 7.09 -14.68 -7.15
CA GLY A 133 8.20 -15.24 -7.92
C GLY A 133 9.37 -15.69 -7.04
N ILE A 134 9.72 -14.90 -6.01
CA ILE A 134 10.74 -15.24 -5.02
C ILE A 134 10.31 -16.47 -4.23
N ALA A 135 9.08 -16.47 -3.69
CA ALA A 135 8.56 -17.61 -2.93
C ALA A 135 8.60 -18.91 -3.75
N MET A 136 8.11 -18.88 -4.99
CA MET A 136 8.17 -20.03 -5.91
C MET A 136 9.61 -20.47 -6.21
N GLY A 137 10.53 -19.52 -6.38
CA GLY A 137 11.95 -19.78 -6.57
C GLY A 137 12.57 -20.49 -5.37
N ASN A 138 12.24 -20.05 -4.16
CA ASN A 138 12.68 -20.64 -2.90
C ASN A 138 12.16 -22.08 -2.75
N TYR A 139 10.85 -22.32 -2.92
CA TYR A 139 10.26 -23.68 -2.92
C TYR A 139 10.98 -24.64 -3.87
N ARG A 140 11.23 -24.19 -5.10
CA ARG A 140 11.93 -24.99 -6.12
C ARG A 140 13.38 -25.26 -5.71
N ALA A 141 14.09 -24.23 -5.25
CA ALA A 141 15.48 -24.34 -4.80
C ALA A 141 15.61 -25.33 -3.62
N ASN A 142 14.75 -25.21 -2.60
CA ASN A 142 14.75 -26.12 -1.46
C ASN A 142 14.47 -27.56 -1.91
N SER A 143 13.42 -27.76 -2.72
CA SER A 143 13.04 -29.08 -3.23
C SER A 143 14.19 -29.77 -3.98
N PHE A 144 14.90 -29.03 -4.83
CA PHE A 144 16.04 -29.57 -5.58
C PHE A 144 17.25 -29.82 -4.70
N MET A 145 17.52 -28.97 -3.70
CA MET A 145 18.63 -29.18 -2.78
C MET A 145 18.39 -30.42 -1.88
N GLN A 146 17.17 -30.60 -1.39
CA GLN A 146 16.82 -31.74 -0.54
C GLN A 146 16.61 -33.03 -1.36
N LEU A 147 16.07 -32.95 -2.57
CA LEU A 147 15.81 -34.11 -3.43
C LEU A 147 16.42 -33.90 -4.83
N PRO A 148 17.76 -34.02 -4.99
CA PRO A 148 18.46 -33.73 -6.24
C PRO A 148 17.93 -34.51 -7.47
N PHE A 149 17.42 -35.72 -7.26
CA PHE A 149 16.87 -36.56 -8.34
C PHE A 149 15.60 -35.97 -8.99
N LEU A 150 14.90 -35.05 -8.31
CA LEU A 150 13.76 -34.34 -8.90
C LEU A 150 14.18 -33.39 -10.01
N LYS A 151 15.43 -32.90 -10.00
CA LYS A 151 15.94 -32.05 -11.08
C LYS A 151 16.26 -32.90 -12.32
N ASN A 152 15.25 -33.11 -13.15
CA ASN A 152 15.38 -33.77 -14.45
C ASN A 152 14.86 -32.87 -15.57
N ARG A 153 15.35 -33.11 -16.80
CA ARG A 153 15.02 -32.26 -17.96
C ARG A 153 13.52 -32.20 -18.27
N VAL A 154 12.78 -33.28 -18.02
CA VAL A 154 11.34 -33.35 -18.31
C VAL A 154 10.56 -32.46 -17.35
N LEU A 155 10.83 -32.56 -16.04
CA LEU A 155 10.19 -31.72 -15.04
C LEU A 155 10.55 -30.25 -15.23
N ASP A 156 11.81 -29.93 -15.52
CA ASP A 156 12.23 -28.56 -15.79
C ASP A 156 11.52 -27.98 -17.02
N VAL A 157 11.41 -28.74 -18.12
CA VAL A 157 10.66 -28.30 -19.32
C VAL A 157 9.17 -28.11 -19.02
N ALA A 158 8.54 -29.05 -18.30
CA ALA A 158 7.13 -28.95 -17.94
C ALA A 158 6.84 -27.73 -17.06
N LEU A 159 7.65 -27.51 -16.01
CA LEU A 159 7.55 -26.35 -15.13
C LEU A 159 7.77 -25.05 -15.91
N HIS A 160 8.73 -25.02 -16.84
CA HIS A 160 9.00 -23.86 -17.68
C HIS A 160 7.85 -23.51 -18.63
N LEU A 161 7.17 -24.51 -19.19
CA LEU A 161 6.00 -24.30 -20.05
C LEU A 161 4.81 -23.78 -19.24
N LEU A 162 4.53 -24.40 -18.09
CA LEU A 162 3.46 -23.98 -17.17
C LEU A 162 3.67 -22.55 -16.64
N SER A 163 4.91 -22.17 -16.36
CA SER A 163 5.25 -20.86 -15.80
C SER A 163 5.53 -19.78 -16.86
N ARG A 164 5.32 -20.06 -18.16
CA ARG A 164 5.76 -19.19 -19.27
C ARG A 164 5.31 -17.72 -19.15
N PRO A 165 4.01 -17.39 -18.97
CA PRO A 165 3.58 -15.99 -18.91
C PRO A 165 4.15 -15.23 -17.71
N ARG A 166 4.20 -15.85 -16.53
CA ARG A 166 4.80 -15.26 -15.33
C ARG A 166 6.30 -15.03 -15.50
N ARG A 167 7.01 -16.01 -16.09
CA ARG A 167 8.44 -15.93 -16.40
C ARG A 167 8.75 -14.79 -17.37
N LEU A 168 7.95 -14.61 -18.42
CA LEU A 168 8.12 -13.49 -19.36
C LEU A 168 7.86 -12.14 -18.71
N GLY A 169 6.91 -12.04 -17.77
CA GLY A 169 6.69 -10.83 -16.97
C GLY A 169 7.93 -10.48 -16.13
N TYR A 170 8.48 -11.46 -15.43
CA TYR A 170 9.68 -11.30 -14.62
C TYR A 170 10.91 -10.89 -15.45
N LEU A 171 11.17 -11.57 -16.57
CA LEU A 171 12.30 -11.23 -17.45
C LEU A 171 12.17 -9.81 -18.03
N ARG A 172 10.96 -9.38 -18.42
CA ARG A 172 10.71 -8.00 -18.86
C ARG A 172 10.94 -6.98 -17.76
N ALA A 173 10.57 -7.30 -16.52
CA ALA A 173 10.84 -6.42 -15.38
C ALA A 173 12.35 -6.31 -15.12
N LEU A 174 13.09 -7.43 -15.14
CA LEU A 174 14.55 -7.43 -15.02
C LEU A 174 15.21 -6.61 -16.13
N GLU A 175 14.83 -6.84 -17.39
CA GLU A 175 15.35 -6.10 -18.54
C GLU A 175 15.07 -4.60 -18.41
N HIS A 176 13.89 -4.23 -17.93
CA HIS A 176 13.53 -2.83 -17.69
C HIS A 176 14.37 -2.20 -16.58
N MET A 177 14.57 -2.88 -15.45
CA MET A 177 15.41 -2.38 -14.35
C MET A 177 16.86 -2.20 -14.80
N ILE A 178 17.42 -3.21 -15.46
CA ILE A 178 18.80 -3.19 -15.98
C ILE A 178 18.97 -2.06 -16.99
N SER A 179 18.08 -1.97 -17.98
CA SER A 179 18.15 -0.93 -19.02
C SER A 179 17.95 0.46 -18.45
N SER A 180 17.04 0.62 -17.49
CA SER A 180 16.83 1.90 -16.79
C SER A 180 18.06 2.33 -16.02
N ARG A 181 18.80 1.40 -15.42
CA ARG A 181 20.02 1.72 -14.68
C ARG A 181 21.21 2.03 -15.58
N LEU A 182 21.37 1.28 -16.67
CA LEU A 182 22.42 1.49 -17.66
C LEU A 182 22.23 2.78 -18.48
N GLY A 183 21.00 3.28 -18.58
CA GLY A 183 20.68 4.58 -19.21
C GLY A 183 21.02 5.82 -18.37
N ARG A 184 21.59 5.63 -17.17
CA ARG A 184 21.96 6.70 -16.22
C ARG A 184 23.48 6.79 -16.06
N GLU A 185 23.97 7.89 -15.50
CA GLU A 185 25.40 8.01 -15.21
C GLU A 185 25.86 6.98 -14.17
N LYS A 186 27.14 6.57 -14.24
CA LYS A 186 27.69 5.48 -13.42
C LYS A 186 27.47 5.70 -11.93
N HIS A 187 27.76 6.91 -11.44
CA HIS A 187 27.69 7.25 -10.02
C HIS A 187 26.49 8.14 -9.66
N GLU A 188 25.46 8.19 -10.50
CA GLU A 188 24.23 8.97 -10.22
C GLU A 188 23.47 8.47 -8.98
N LYS A 189 23.57 7.16 -8.70
CA LYS A 189 22.88 6.47 -7.60
C LYS A 189 23.90 5.77 -6.70
N ASN A 190 23.64 5.73 -5.40
CA ASN A 190 24.41 4.95 -4.43
C ASN A 190 23.83 3.52 -4.39
N ASP A 191 24.27 2.66 -5.32
CA ASP A 191 23.76 1.30 -5.51
C ASP A 191 24.90 0.31 -5.79
N LEU A 192 24.55 -0.97 -5.97
CA LEU A 192 25.49 -2.03 -6.29
C LEU A 192 26.26 -1.71 -7.58
N TYR A 193 25.59 -1.17 -8.61
CA TYR A 193 26.22 -0.82 -9.87
C TYR A 193 27.28 0.26 -9.68
N SER A 194 26.97 1.37 -9.01
CA SER A 194 27.94 2.45 -8.80
C SER A 194 29.13 2.04 -7.93
N SER A 195 28.92 1.10 -7.00
CA SER A 195 29.97 0.55 -6.13
C SER A 195 31.00 -0.29 -6.88
N VAL A 196 30.65 -0.83 -8.06
CA VAL A 196 31.53 -1.70 -8.84
C VAL A 196 31.77 -1.22 -10.27
N ALA A 197 31.18 -0.10 -10.69
CA ALA A 197 31.17 0.39 -12.07
C ALA A 197 32.56 0.54 -12.69
N ASP A 198 33.57 0.89 -11.88
CA ASP A 198 34.96 1.08 -12.32
C ASP A 198 35.71 -0.23 -12.56
N TYR A 199 35.18 -1.35 -12.05
CA TYR A 199 35.75 -2.69 -12.20
C TYR A 199 35.08 -3.49 -13.32
N ILE A 200 33.96 -2.98 -13.86
CA ILE A 200 33.22 -3.66 -14.93
C ILE A 200 34.04 -3.63 -16.21
N ASN A 201 34.42 -4.81 -16.70
CA ASN A 201 35.27 -5.00 -17.88
C ASN A 201 36.58 -4.18 -17.83
N ALA A 202 37.11 -3.92 -16.63
CA ALA A 202 38.39 -3.25 -16.45
C ALA A 202 39.56 -4.18 -16.83
N ASP A 203 40.72 -3.61 -17.11
CA ASP A 203 41.96 -4.37 -17.29
C ASP A 203 42.55 -4.72 -15.92
N GLY A 204 42.71 -6.01 -15.64
CA GLY A 204 43.37 -6.49 -14.42
C GLY A 204 42.68 -7.66 -13.73
N PRO A 205 43.26 -8.14 -12.61
CA PRO A 205 42.79 -9.34 -11.91
C PRO A 205 41.43 -9.16 -11.22
N ASP A 206 41.00 -7.91 -11.00
CA ASP A 206 39.72 -7.55 -10.36
C ASP A 206 38.60 -7.24 -11.36
N SER A 207 38.79 -7.53 -12.65
CA SER A 207 37.78 -7.31 -13.68
C SER A 207 36.50 -8.12 -13.44
N ILE A 208 35.34 -7.46 -13.52
CA ILE A 208 34.02 -8.07 -13.32
C ILE A 208 33.24 -8.04 -14.62
N LYS A 209 32.62 -9.16 -14.99
CA LYS A 209 31.70 -9.20 -16.12
C LYS A 209 30.35 -8.59 -15.73
N LEU A 210 29.76 -7.84 -16.65
CA LEU A 210 28.45 -7.24 -16.43
C LEU A 210 27.35 -8.29 -16.11
N SER A 211 27.44 -9.49 -16.69
CA SER A 211 26.52 -10.60 -16.40
C SER A 211 26.66 -11.13 -14.97
N GLU A 212 27.86 -11.09 -14.39
CA GLU A 212 28.11 -11.51 -13.01
C GLU A 212 27.49 -10.51 -12.03
N LEU A 213 27.63 -9.19 -12.32
CA LEU A 213 26.97 -8.15 -11.55
C LEU A 213 25.45 -8.34 -11.49
N TRP A 214 24.80 -8.51 -12.64
CA TRP A 214 23.34 -8.67 -12.67
C TRP A 214 22.87 -9.98 -12.03
N SER A 215 23.67 -11.04 -12.08
CA SER A 215 23.39 -12.27 -11.32
C SER A 215 23.36 -12.01 -9.81
N GLU A 216 24.31 -11.24 -9.28
CA GLU A 216 24.31 -10.85 -7.86
C GLU A 216 23.19 -9.87 -7.53
N ALA A 217 22.90 -8.89 -8.41
CA ALA A 217 21.81 -7.93 -8.23
C ALA A 217 20.45 -8.64 -8.12
N VAL A 218 20.19 -9.64 -8.97
CA VAL A 218 18.98 -10.45 -8.88
C VAL A 218 18.93 -11.25 -7.57
N PHE A 219 20.08 -11.74 -7.09
CA PHE A 219 20.16 -12.49 -5.84
C PHE A 219 19.86 -11.62 -4.59
N PHE A 220 20.04 -10.29 -4.65
CA PHE A 220 19.67 -9.39 -3.54
C PHE A 220 18.18 -9.40 -3.21
N PHE A 221 17.30 -9.68 -4.19
CA PHE A 221 15.86 -9.77 -3.94
C PHE A 221 15.50 -10.81 -2.85
N PRO A 222 15.81 -12.11 -3.03
CA PRO A 222 15.59 -13.10 -1.97
C PRO A 222 16.55 -12.93 -0.79
N ALA A 223 17.80 -12.49 -1.01
CA ALA A 223 18.81 -12.50 0.04
C ALA A 223 18.67 -11.37 1.06
N GLY A 224 18.25 -10.18 0.64
CA GLY A 224 18.10 -9.00 1.49
C GLY A 224 16.64 -8.67 1.80
N GLY A 225 15.75 -8.77 0.81
CA GLY A 225 14.35 -8.37 0.97
C GLY A 225 13.53 -9.37 1.77
N ASP A 226 13.53 -10.65 1.36
CA ASP A 226 12.67 -11.69 1.95
C ASP A 226 13.11 -12.10 3.36
N THR A 227 14.42 -12.15 3.61
CA THR A 227 15.00 -12.51 4.92
C THR A 227 14.73 -11.43 5.97
N THR A 228 14.98 -10.16 5.66
CA THR A 228 14.72 -9.03 6.56
C THR A 228 13.22 -8.87 6.80
N ALA A 229 12.39 -9.10 5.78
CA ALA A 229 10.94 -9.09 5.93
C ALA A 229 10.45 -10.18 6.91
N THR A 230 11.04 -11.37 6.87
CA THR A 230 10.74 -12.46 7.81
C THR A 230 11.11 -12.04 9.24
N ALA A 231 12.33 -11.51 9.44
CA ALA A 231 12.81 -11.06 10.73
C ALA A 231 11.91 -9.96 11.33
N LEU A 232 11.53 -8.96 10.53
CA LEU A 232 10.63 -7.89 10.96
C LEU A 232 9.24 -8.41 11.30
N SER A 233 8.67 -9.29 10.48
CA SER A 233 7.36 -9.89 10.73
C SER A 233 7.35 -10.67 12.06
N ALA A 234 8.39 -11.47 12.29
CA ALA A 234 8.57 -12.20 13.54
C ALA A 234 8.77 -11.26 14.74
N LEU A 235 9.56 -10.19 14.59
CA LEU A 235 9.78 -9.21 15.65
C LEU A 235 8.45 -8.58 16.09
N PHE A 236 7.64 -8.13 15.12
CA PHE A 236 6.32 -7.57 15.39
C PHE A 236 5.37 -8.60 16.02
N PHE A 237 5.46 -9.88 15.63
CA PHE A 237 4.69 -10.95 16.25
C PHE A 237 5.04 -11.10 17.73
N TYR A 238 6.33 -11.25 18.04
CA TYR A 238 6.79 -11.44 19.42
C TYR A 238 6.49 -10.22 20.29
N LEU A 239 6.74 -9.01 19.79
CA LEU A 239 6.42 -7.78 20.53
C LEU A 239 4.93 -7.64 20.81
N SER A 240 4.05 -8.00 19.87
CA SER A 240 2.59 -7.92 20.08
C SER A 240 2.07 -8.89 21.15
N ARG A 241 2.83 -9.95 21.46
CA ARG A 241 2.46 -11.04 22.39
C ARG A 241 3.26 -11.04 23.69
N ASN A 242 4.26 -10.17 23.81
CA ASN A 242 5.10 -10.04 24.99
C ASN A 242 5.08 -8.59 25.51
N PRO A 243 4.07 -8.20 26.30
CA PRO A 243 3.90 -6.82 26.76
C PRO A 243 5.10 -6.27 27.52
N GLU A 244 5.79 -7.10 28.32
CA GLU A 244 6.97 -6.67 29.06
C GLU A 244 8.11 -6.25 28.12
N ALA A 245 8.43 -7.07 27.12
CA ALA A 245 9.45 -6.77 26.12
C ALA A 245 9.03 -5.57 25.25
N TYR A 246 7.76 -5.49 24.88
CA TYR A 246 7.19 -4.35 24.17
C TYR A 246 7.43 -3.04 24.93
N HIS A 247 7.05 -2.98 26.21
CA HIS A 247 7.18 -1.78 27.02
C HIS A 247 8.64 -1.38 27.20
N LYS A 248 9.52 -2.31 27.60
CA LYS A 248 10.97 -2.05 27.74
C LYS A 248 11.58 -1.48 26.46
N LEU A 249 11.27 -2.09 25.31
CA LEU A 249 11.79 -1.62 24.03
C LEU A 249 11.21 -0.26 23.63
N SER A 250 9.91 -0.09 23.80
CA SER A 250 9.25 1.18 23.51
C SER A 250 9.82 2.31 24.37
N ASP A 251 10.06 2.07 25.66
CA ASP A 251 10.62 3.04 26.60
C ASP A 251 12.08 3.38 26.26
N GLU A 252 12.91 2.38 25.90
CA GLU A 252 14.29 2.60 25.45
C GLU A 252 14.31 3.52 24.22
N VAL A 253 13.51 3.22 23.20
CA VAL A 253 13.44 4.04 21.98
C VAL A 253 12.89 5.43 22.29
N ARG A 254 11.82 5.51 23.08
CA ARG A 254 11.11 6.77 23.37
C ARG A 254 11.87 7.71 24.29
N SER A 255 12.77 7.19 25.12
CA SER A 255 13.65 8.00 25.99
C SER A 255 14.97 8.39 25.31
N THR A 256 15.42 7.61 24.32
CA THR A 256 16.69 7.88 23.60
C THR A 256 16.57 9.00 22.57
N PHE A 257 15.42 9.11 21.92
CA PHE A 257 15.16 10.08 20.85
C PHE A 257 14.18 11.17 21.29
N THR A 258 14.27 12.35 20.69
CA THR A 258 13.38 13.49 20.94
C THR A 258 12.43 13.74 19.78
N ASP A 259 12.86 13.41 18.56
CA ASP A 259 12.09 13.48 17.32
C ASP A 259 12.27 12.18 16.54
N GLY A 260 11.24 11.72 15.83
CA GLY A 260 11.33 10.53 14.97
C GLY A 260 12.21 10.74 13.73
N ALA A 261 12.46 12.00 13.35
CA ALA A 261 13.45 12.37 12.33
C ALA A 261 14.90 12.17 12.81
N ASP A 262 15.14 12.15 14.13
CA ASP A 262 16.48 11.90 14.70
C ASP A 262 16.85 10.41 14.70
N ILE A 263 15.90 9.52 14.43
CA ILE A 263 16.11 8.07 14.36
C ILE A 263 16.81 7.73 13.05
N LYS A 264 18.12 7.57 13.13
CA LYS A 264 19.01 7.23 12.01
C LYS A 264 20.20 6.40 12.51
N GLY A 265 20.95 5.83 11.59
CA GLY A 265 22.19 5.12 11.86
C GLY A 265 23.18 5.98 12.65
N GLY A 266 23.98 5.32 13.50
CA GLY A 266 25.01 5.96 14.29
C GLY A 266 24.93 5.66 15.79
N PRO A 267 25.71 6.39 16.61
CA PRO A 267 25.93 6.04 18.01
C PRO A 267 24.66 5.98 18.87
N LYS A 268 23.67 6.86 18.62
CA LYS A 268 22.42 6.86 19.40
C LYS A 268 21.60 5.58 19.18
N LEU A 269 21.38 5.19 17.93
CA LEU A 269 20.65 3.94 17.63
C LEU A 269 21.45 2.71 18.08
N ALA A 270 22.78 2.74 17.94
CA ALA A 270 23.66 1.68 18.44
C ALA A 270 23.66 1.56 19.97
N ALA A 271 23.28 2.61 20.70
CA ALA A 271 23.15 2.59 22.16
C ALA A 271 21.86 1.92 22.64
N CYS A 272 20.86 1.71 21.77
CA CYS A 272 19.64 0.96 22.08
C CYS A 272 19.95 -0.55 22.17
N ARG A 273 20.51 -0.99 23.31
CA ARG A 273 20.95 -2.37 23.53
C ARG A 273 19.77 -3.34 23.61
N TYR A 274 18.64 -2.91 24.16
CA TYR A 274 17.45 -3.75 24.24
C TYR A 274 16.81 -3.95 22.87
N LEU A 275 16.78 -2.92 22.01
CA LEU A 275 16.42 -3.05 20.59
C LEU A 275 17.25 -4.11 19.89
N ARG A 276 18.57 -4.01 20.04
CA ARG A 276 19.50 -4.97 19.47
C ARG A 276 19.22 -6.40 19.97
N SER A 277 18.96 -6.54 21.26
CA SER A 277 18.64 -7.82 21.91
C SER A 277 17.32 -8.41 21.45
N CYS A 278 16.29 -7.58 21.21
CA CYS A 278 15.01 -8.02 20.65
C CYS A 278 15.18 -8.56 19.22
N ILE A 279 16.02 -7.91 18.40
CA ILE A 279 16.33 -8.38 17.05
C ILE A 279 17.11 -9.69 17.11
N ASP A 280 18.15 -9.79 17.94
CA ASP A 280 18.94 -11.01 18.08
C ASP A 280 18.11 -12.20 18.62
N GLU A 281 17.20 -11.96 19.57
CA GLU A 281 16.27 -12.99 20.05
C GLU A 281 15.24 -13.41 18.99
N THR A 282 14.75 -12.45 18.20
CA THR A 282 13.84 -12.74 17.08
C THR A 282 14.52 -13.62 16.04
N LEU A 283 15.74 -13.29 15.64
CA LEU A 283 16.51 -14.08 14.67
C LEU A 283 16.87 -15.47 15.21
N ARG A 284 17.05 -15.61 16.53
CA ARG A 284 17.24 -16.91 17.16
C ARG A 284 15.98 -17.76 17.05
N MET A 285 14.83 -17.24 17.47
CA MET A 285 13.57 -18.00 17.47
C MET A 285 13.04 -18.25 16.06
N SER A 286 13.20 -17.28 15.17
CA SER A 286 12.61 -17.27 13.84
C SER A 286 13.64 -16.94 12.78
N SER A 287 14.68 -17.78 12.71
CA SER A 287 15.75 -17.71 11.70
C SER A 287 15.15 -17.69 10.28
N PRO A 288 15.34 -16.60 9.50
CA PRO A 288 14.76 -16.49 8.16
C PRO A 288 15.21 -17.58 7.19
N VAL A 289 16.38 -18.20 7.42
CA VAL A 289 16.86 -19.35 6.63
C VAL A 289 16.94 -20.58 7.54
N SER A 290 15.80 -21.25 7.72
CA SER A 290 15.67 -22.43 8.59
C SER A 290 16.14 -23.75 7.94
N GLY A 291 16.33 -23.74 6.63
CA GLY A 291 16.69 -24.92 5.84
C GLY A 291 18.14 -25.38 6.04
N THR A 292 18.39 -26.67 5.77
CA THR A 292 19.73 -27.26 5.89
C THR A 292 20.61 -26.87 4.68
N LEU A 293 21.68 -26.14 4.94
CA LEU A 293 22.65 -25.66 3.96
C LEU A 293 23.83 -26.62 3.86
N TRP A 294 23.63 -27.73 3.17
CA TRP A 294 24.63 -28.80 3.03
C TRP A 294 26.05 -28.30 2.67
N ARG A 295 27.03 -28.83 3.39
CA ARG A 295 28.48 -28.65 3.18
C ARG A 295 29.14 -29.99 2.91
N GLY A 296 30.30 -29.96 2.29
CA GLY A 296 31.11 -31.16 2.07
C GLY A 296 32.58 -30.80 1.91
N LEU A 297 33.44 -31.79 2.11
CA LEU A 297 34.86 -31.65 1.82
C LEU A 297 35.06 -31.43 0.31
N ALA A 298 35.95 -30.51 -0.05
CA ALA A 298 36.32 -30.32 -1.45
C ALA A 298 36.99 -31.58 -2.01
N ARG A 299 36.71 -31.92 -3.27
CA ARG A 299 37.21 -33.17 -3.89
C ARG A 299 38.74 -33.24 -3.90
N GLU A 300 39.39 -32.10 -4.13
CA GLU A 300 40.85 -31.97 -4.13
C GLU A 300 41.48 -32.11 -2.74
N GLU A 301 40.68 -32.00 -1.68
CA GLU A 301 41.10 -32.19 -0.30
C GLU A 301 40.78 -33.61 0.22
N GLU A 302 40.03 -34.42 -0.55
CA GLU A 302 39.77 -35.83 -0.23
C GLU A 302 41.10 -36.60 -0.16
N GLY A 303 41.37 -37.21 1.00
CA GLY A 303 42.60 -37.98 1.24
C GLY A 303 43.73 -37.20 1.92
N ARG A 304 43.57 -35.90 2.19
CA ARG A 304 44.54 -35.08 2.95
C ARG A 304 44.40 -35.23 4.48
N GLY A 305 44.09 -36.44 4.95
CA GLY A 305 43.85 -36.75 6.35
C GLY A 305 42.37 -36.78 6.74
N PRO A 306 42.05 -37.19 7.98
CA PRO A 306 40.66 -37.31 8.44
C PRO A 306 40.00 -35.93 8.55
N TRP A 307 38.75 -35.83 8.08
CA TRP A 307 37.87 -34.72 8.37
C TRP A 307 37.04 -35.07 9.61
N THR A 308 37.23 -34.34 10.70
CA THR A 308 36.54 -34.59 11.97
C THR A 308 35.55 -33.47 12.24
N VAL A 309 34.33 -33.81 12.61
CA VAL A 309 33.27 -32.87 13.02
C VAL A 309 32.68 -33.38 14.32
N ASP A 310 32.75 -32.56 15.37
CA ASP A 310 32.19 -32.88 16.70
C ASP A 310 32.73 -34.22 17.25
N GLY A 311 34.03 -34.46 17.08
CA GLY A 311 34.69 -35.71 17.47
C GLY A 311 34.47 -36.90 16.53
N HIS A 312 33.64 -36.77 15.49
CA HIS A 312 33.36 -37.85 14.55
C HIS A 312 34.13 -37.71 13.24
N ILE A 313 34.80 -38.79 12.81
CA ILE A 313 35.46 -38.84 11.50
C ILE A 313 34.40 -38.99 10.41
N ILE A 314 34.37 -38.04 9.47
CA ILE A 314 33.40 -37.94 8.40
C ILE A 314 33.94 -38.59 7.13
N PRO A 315 33.26 -39.60 6.56
CA PRO A 315 33.69 -40.23 5.32
C PRO A 315 33.65 -39.27 4.11
N ASN A 316 34.56 -39.44 3.16
CA ASN A 316 34.56 -38.68 1.90
C ASN A 316 33.22 -38.81 1.17
N GLY A 317 32.81 -37.74 0.48
CA GLY A 317 31.51 -37.68 -0.21
C GLY A 317 30.29 -37.50 0.71
N THR A 318 30.47 -37.47 2.03
CA THR A 318 29.40 -37.17 2.99
C THR A 318 29.10 -35.68 3.03
N GLN A 319 27.81 -35.34 3.05
CA GLN A 319 27.35 -33.98 3.26
C GLN A 319 26.98 -33.78 4.73
N VAL A 320 27.42 -32.68 5.31
CA VAL A 320 27.15 -32.32 6.70
C VAL A 320 26.58 -30.92 6.79
N ASP A 321 25.85 -30.64 7.86
CA ASP A 321 25.50 -29.27 8.26
C ASP A 321 25.09 -29.23 9.73
N VAL A 322 24.94 -28.01 10.25
CA VAL A 322 24.26 -27.74 11.52
C VAL A 322 22.94 -27.07 11.19
N ASN A 323 21.82 -27.69 11.58
CA ASN A 323 20.51 -27.07 11.36
C ASN A 323 20.35 -25.89 12.33
N ILE A 324 20.29 -24.67 11.78
CA ILE A 324 20.27 -23.43 12.56
C ILE A 324 19.07 -23.39 13.51
N TYR A 325 17.87 -23.75 13.03
CA TYR A 325 16.66 -23.78 13.86
C TYR A 325 16.83 -24.71 15.07
N SER A 326 17.34 -25.92 14.84
CA SER A 326 17.57 -26.90 15.93
C SER A 326 18.63 -26.44 16.92
N LEU A 327 19.71 -25.80 16.43
CA LEU A 327 20.77 -25.27 17.28
C LEU A 327 20.26 -24.11 18.15
N HIS A 328 19.44 -23.24 17.57
CA HIS A 328 18.84 -22.10 18.26
C HIS A 328 17.77 -22.50 19.27
N HIS A 329 17.23 -23.71 19.16
CA HIS A 329 16.29 -24.31 20.12
C HIS A 329 16.93 -25.36 21.03
N ASN A 330 18.25 -25.49 21.03
CA ASN A 330 18.94 -26.41 21.92
C ASN A 330 19.06 -25.81 23.33
N GLU A 331 18.42 -26.44 24.32
CA GLU A 331 18.36 -26.00 25.71
C GLU A 331 19.74 -25.88 26.39
N ASP A 332 20.74 -26.64 25.93
CA ASP A 332 22.11 -26.57 26.44
C ASP A 332 22.72 -25.18 26.24
N TYR A 333 22.36 -24.52 25.13
CA TYR A 333 22.83 -23.18 24.78
C TYR A 333 21.81 -22.09 25.13
N PHE A 334 20.52 -22.39 24.97
CA PHE A 334 19.42 -21.45 25.16
C PHE A 334 18.36 -22.02 26.12
N PRO A 335 18.54 -21.85 27.45
CA PRO A 335 17.53 -22.26 28.42
C PRO A 335 16.17 -21.60 28.14
N ASN A 336 15.10 -22.40 28.22
CA ASN A 336 13.76 -22.04 27.76
C ASN A 336 13.77 -21.51 26.32
N PRO A 337 14.10 -22.36 25.34
CA PRO A 337 14.40 -21.93 23.97
C PRO A 337 13.17 -21.41 23.22
N PHE A 338 11.96 -21.82 23.61
CA PHE A 338 10.72 -21.38 22.97
C PHE A 338 10.14 -20.10 23.58
N SER A 339 10.75 -19.55 24.63
CA SER A 339 10.31 -18.29 25.24
C SER A 339 11.06 -17.10 24.64
N PHE A 340 10.31 -16.09 24.19
CA PHE A 340 10.89 -14.83 23.70
C PHE A 340 11.46 -14.02 24.86
N ARG A 341 12.79 -14.06 25.03
CA ARG A 341 13.48 -13.44 26.17
C ARG A 341 14.72 -12.67 25.74
N PRO A 342 14.57 -11.41 25.26
CA PRO A 342 15.68 -10.54 24.86
C PRO A 342 16.75 -10.36 25.95
N GLU A 343 16.39 -10.49 27.23
CA GLU A 343 17.29 -10.35 28.38
C GLU A 343 18.47 -11.34 28.34
N ARG A 344 18.35 -12.47 27.62
CA ARG A 344 19.45 -13.46 27.51
C ARG A 344 20.70 -12.90 26.82
N TRP A 345 20.57 -11.79 26.09
CA TRP A 345 21.67 -11.11 25.40
C TRP A 345 22.31 -10.00 26.25
N LEU A 346 21.75 -9.72 27.43
CA LEU A 346 22.14 -8.62 28.32
C LEU A 346 22.63 -9.09 29.69
N VAL A 347 22.90 -10.39 29.85
CA VAL A 347 23.40 -10.95 31.11
C VAL A 347 24.82 -10.46 31.39
N ASP A 348 25.08 -10.07 32.63
CA ASP A 348 26.42 -9.65 33.10
C ASP A 348 27.38 -10.84 33.33
N ASN A 349 26.94 -12.07 33.04
CA ASN A 349 27.76 -13.27 33.13
C ASN A 349 28.44 -13.60 31.79
N ASP A 350 29.75 -13.37 31.73
CA ASP A 350 30.58 -13.60 30.54
C ASP A 350 30.54 -15.05 30.01
N GLU A 351 30.37 -16.04 30.88
CA GLU A 351 30.31 -17.45 30.47
C GLU A 351 28.96 -17.78 29.82
N GLU A 352 27.86 -17.29 30.40
CA GLU A 352 26.54 -17.42 29.83
C GLU A 352 26.43 -16.70 28.49
N LEU A 353 26.97 -15.48 28.41
CA LEU A 353 26.97 -14.70 27.18
C LEU A 353 27.81 -15.39 26.08
N ARG A 354 28.99 -15.93 26.41
CA ARG A 354 29.81 -16.71 25.47
C ARG A 354 29.09 -17.96 24.97
N ARG A 355 28.38 -18.67 25.85
CA ARG A 355 27.59 -19.86 25.50
C ARG A 355 26.49 -19.52 24.50
N VAL A 356 25.69 -18.49 24.78
CA VAL A 356 24.65 -17.97 23.87
C VAL A 356 25.23 -17.57 22.51
N HIS A 357 26.34 -16.80 22.49
CA HIS A 357 26.98 -16.39 21.24
C HIS A 357 27.63 -17.53 20.46
N SER A 358 28.07 -18.59 21.12
CA SER A 358 28.71 -19.74 20.45
C SER A 358 27.75 -20.51 19.54
N ALA A 359 26.45 -20.49 19.88
CA ALA A 359 25.40 -21.19 19.14
C ALA A 359 24.57 -20.25 18.24
N PHE A 360 24.66 -18.92 18.42
CA PHE A 360 23.98 -17.97 17.54
C PHE A 360 24.67 -17.86 16.17
N ALA A 361 23.94 -18.27 15.14
CA ALA A 361 24.50 -18.56 13.81
C ALA A 361 23.60 -18.10 12.65
N ASP A 362 22.64 -17.21 12.91
CA ASP A 362 21.65 -16.77 11.90
C ASP A 362 22.31 -16.14 10.66
N PHE A 363 23.41 -15.40 10.87
CA PHE A 363 24.21 -14.84 9.78
C PHE A 363 25.33 -15.76 9.28
N SER A 364 25.34 -17.04 9.66
CA SER A 364 26.48 -17.96 9.51
C SER A 364 27.78 -17.38 10.08
N THR A 365 28.91 -18.05 9.87
CA THR A 365 30.21 -17.67 10.47
C THR A 365 31.36 -17.70 9.47
N ARG A 366 32.44 -16.98 9.80
CA ARG A 366 33.73 -16.95 9.08
C ARG A 366 33.57 -16.68 7.57
N ALA A 367 34.21 -17.48 6.71
CA ALA A 367 34.19 -17.29 5.26
C ALA A 367 32.79 -17.38 4.62
N ARG A 368 31.80 -17.90 5.37
CA ARG A 368 30.40 -18.00 4.96
C ARG A 368 29.49 -17.00 5.66
N GLY A 369 30.05 -16.14 6.51
CA GLY A 369 29.32 -15.07 7.16
C GLY A 369 28.59 -14.18 6.15
N CYS A 370 27.32 -13.92 6.43
CA CYS A 370 26.42 -13.13 5.61
C CYS A 370 27.02 -11.75 5.33
N ALA A 371 27.13 -11.41 4.04
CA ALA A 371 27.65 -10.11 3.63
C ALA A 371 26.72 -8.95 4.01
N GLY A 372 25.40 -9.20 4.01
CA GLY A 372 24.37 -8.21 4.33
C GLY A 372 24.13 -7.99 5.82
N LYS A 373 24.88 -8.65 6.73
CA LYS A 373 24.67 -8.55 8.18
C LYS A 373 24.57 -7.09 8.69
N PRO A 374 25.48 -6.17 8.32
CA PRO A 374 25.37 -4.78 8.77
C PRO A 374 24.08 -4.09 8.30
N MET A 375 23.71 -4.31 7.03
CA MET A 375 22.50 -3.75 6.43
C MET A 375 21.24 -4.28 7.11
N ALA A 376 21.14 -5.60 7.31
CA ALA A 376 19.97 -6.23 7.92
C ALA A 376 19.70 -5.70 9.33
N TYR A 377 20.75 -5.48 10.12
CA TYR A 377 20.60 -4.89 11.45
C TYR A 377 20.23 -3.41 11.40
N LEU A 378 20.83 -2.63 10.50
CA LEU A 378 20.47 -1.22 10.34
C LEU A 378 19.00 -1.09 9.94
N GLU A 379 18.57 -1.81 8.90
CA GLU A 379 17.20 -1.81 8.41
C GLU A 379 16.22 -2.24 9.49
N SER A 380 16.48 -3.39 10.16
CA SER A 380 15.61 -3.89 11.22
C SER A 380 15.50 -2.91 12.39
N SER A 381 16.62 -2.29 12.78
CA SER A 381 16.65 -1.32 13.87
C SER A 381 15.89 -0.04 13.51
N LEU A 382 16.08 0.49 12.31
CA LEU A 382 15.39 1.70 11.85
C LEU A 382 13.88 1.48 11.76
N VAL A 383 13.44 0.36 11.17
CA VAL A 383 12.02 0.02 11.08
C VAL A 383 11.40 -0.13 12.46
N ALA A 384 11.99 -0.97 13.32
CA ALA A 384 11.44 -1.22 14.65
C ALA A 384 11.41 0.06 15.51
N ALA A 385 12.51 0.82 15.56
CA ALA A 385 12.60 2.05 16.34
C ALA A 385 11.62 3.12 15.84
N LYS A 386 11.57 3.39 14.52
CA LYS A 386 10.62 4.38 13.99
C LYS A 386 9.17 3.94 14.17
N THR A 387 8.84 2.67 13.96
CA THR A 387 7.48 2.17 14.19
C THR A 387 7.06 2.34 15.65
N LEU A 388 7.91 1.95 16.61
CA LEU A 388 7.61 2.11 18.05
C LEU A 388 7.62 3.57 18.51
N TRP A 389 8.35 4.45 17.82
CA TRP A 389 8.31 5.89 18.09
C TRP A 389 6.96 6.50 17.70
N TYR A 390 6.46 6.20 16.50
CA TYR A 390 5.25 6.82 15.96
C TYR A 390 3.94 6.13 16.34
N PHE A 391 3.98 4.83 16.68
CA PHE A 391 2.79 4.03 16.88
C PHE A 391 2.85 3.20 18.16
N ASP A 392 1.68 2.97 18.73
CA ASP A 392 1.39 1.77 19.51
C ASP A 392 0.71 0.73 18.61
N PHE A 393 0.84 -0.57 18.91
CA PHE A 393 0.18 -1.61 18.13
C PHE A 393 -0.23 -2.81 19.00
N GLU A 394 -1.26 -3.52 18.55
CA GLU A 394 -1.80 -4.72 19.20
C GLU A 394 -2.19 -5.76 18.15
N THR A 395 -2.31 -7.02 18.57
CA THR A 395 -2.80 -8.11 17.72
C THR A 395 -4.22 -7.81 17.24
N ALA A 396 -4.48 -8.02 15.95
CA ALA A 396 -5.82 -7.81 15.41
C ALA A 396 -6.82 -8.84 15.96
N PRO A 397 -8.10 -8.46 16.18
CA PRO A 397 -9.12 -9.42 16.61
C PRO A 397 -9.25 -10.60 15.64
N GLY A 398 -9.14 -11.83 16.16
CA GLY A 398 -9.27 -13.06 15.38
C GLY A 398 -8.00 -13.54 14.67
N ASP A 399 -6.82 -12.97 14.98
CA ASP A 399 -5.52 -13.41 14.44
C ASP A 399 -4.96 -14.65 15.19
N ASP A 400 -5.73 -15.74 15.21
CA ASP A 400 -5.39 -16.99 15.91
C ASP A 400 -4.46 -17.92 15.10
N THR A 401 -4.14 -17.58 13.85
CA THR A 401 -3.51 -18.50 12.88
C THR A 401 -2.00 -18.31 12.69
N THR A 402 -1.40 -17.34 13.38
CA THR A 402 0.00 -16.94 13.16
C THR A 402 0.99 -17.60 14.14
N GLY A 403 0.47 -18.19 15.21
CA GLY A 403 1.23 -19.01 16.15
C GLY A 403 1.60 -20.38 15.60
N GLY A 404 2.72 -20.93 16.07
CA GLY A 404 3.24 -22.23 15.67
C GLY A 404 2.27 -23.37 15.97
N GLN A 405 2.19 -24.36 15.07
CA GLN A 405 1.33 -25.55 15.23
C GLN A 405 1.68 -26.36 16.49
N ALA A 406 2.96 -26.44 16.84
CA ALA A 406 3.43 -27.11 18.04
C ALA A 406 3.57 -26.13 19.22
N HIS A 407 3.97 -24.89 18.94
CA HIS A 407 4.22 -23.84 19.93
C HIS A 407 3.47 -22.56 19.52
N PRO A 408 2.26 -22.32 20.05
CA PRO A 408 1.43 -21.17 19.68
C PRO A 408 2.09 -19.81 19.97
N GLU A 409 3.04 -19.76 20.90
CA GLU A 409 3.81 -18.57 21.27
C GLU A 409 4.99 -18.30 20.32
N GLU A 410 5.29 -19.21 19.40
CA GLU A 410 6.34 -19.08 18.39
C GLU A 410 5.77 -18.62 17.06
N PHE A 411 6.48 -17.76 16.33
CA PHE A 411 6.04 -17.33 15.01
C PHE A 411 6.16 -18.48 14.00
N GLN A 412 5.06 -18.84 13.33
CA GLN A 412 5.05 -19.99 12.43
C GLN A 412 5.86 -19.74 11.15
N LEU A 413 6.97 -20.45 11.02
CA LEU A 413 7.78 -20.50 9.81
C LEU A 413 7.56 -21.82 9.06
N ARG A 414 7.62 -21.78 7.72
CA ARG A 414 7.65 -22.96 6.85
C ARG A 414 8.96 -22.96 6.07
N ASP A 415 9.76 -24.01 6.20
CA ASP A 415 11.03 -24.12 5.48
C ASP A 415 10.81 -24.29 3.98
N VAL A 416 11.06 -23.22 3.24
CA VAL A 416 11.05 -23.23 1.78
C VAL A 416 12.36 -22.71 1.23
N PHE A 417 13.47 -22.84 1.98
CA PHE A 417 14.77 -22.15 1.85
C PHE A 417 14.83 -20.84 2.66
N SER A 418 14.30 -19.74 2.14
CA SER A 418 13.93 -18.58 2.97
C SER A 418 12.52 -18.85 3.49
N ALA A 419 12.26 -18.67 4.78
CA ALA A 419 11.05 -19.15 5.40
C ALA A 419 9.79 -18.49 4.82
N ALA A 420 8.75 -19.30 4.55
CA ALA A 420 7.42 -18.79 4.24
C ALA A 420 6.62 -18.65 5.53
N HIS A 421 5.94 -17.52 5.69
CA HIS A 421 5.20 -17.16 6.89
C HIS A 421 3.99 -16.30 6.49
N ASP A 422 3.01 -16.20 7.38
CA ASP A 422 1.80 -15.39 7.22
C ASP A 422 1.59 -14.55 8.49
N GLY A 423 1.10 -13.31 8.35
CA GLY A 423 0.91 -12.39 9.47
C GLY A 423 2.22 -11.92 10.14
N PRO A 424 2.19 -11.47 11.40
CA PRO A 424 1.00 -11.20 12.20
C PRO A 424 0.09 -10.15 11.57
N ASN A 425 -1.21 -10.20 11.88
CA ASN A 425 -2.11 -9.10 11.57
C ASN A 425 -2.19 -8.16 12.77
N LEU A 426 -1.78 -6.91 12.59
CA LEU A 426 -1.71 -5.93 13.69
C LEU A 426 -2.60 -4.71 13.43
N VAL A 427 -3.14 -4.14 14.50
CA VAL A 427 -3.83 -2.85 14.46
C VAL A 427 -2.91 -1.80 15.09
N PHE A 428 -2.66 -0.73 14.35
CA PHE A 428 -1.78 0.36 14.77
C PHE A 428 -2.60 1.55 15.27
N LYS A 429 -2.07 2.27 16.27
CA LYS A 429 -2.63 3.50 16.84
C LYS A 429 -1.55 4.59 16.82
N PRO A 430 -1.75 5.73 16.15
CA PRO A 430 -0.77 6.81 16.14
C PRO A 430 -0.58 7.40 17.53
N ARG A 431 0.65 7.72 17.90
CA ARG A 431 0.94 8.43 19.14
C ARG A 431 0.69 9.92 18.98
N VAL A 432 -0.19 10.48 19.82
CA VAL A 432 -0.42 11.93 19.89
C VAL A 432 0.79 12.58 20.58
N HIS A 433 1.61 13.33 19.85
CA HIS A 433 2.67 14.13 20.46
C HIS A 433 2.06 15.31 21.23
N ARG A 434 1.98 15.17 22.56
CA ARG A 434 1.90 16.33 23.48
C ARG A 434 3.27 17.03 23.47
N ASN A 435 3.55 17.91 22.52
CA ASN A 435 4.65 18.88 22.66
C ASN A 435 4.50 20.04 21.65
N SER A 436 3.57 20.94 21.95
CA SER A 436 3.62 22.37 21.56
C SER A 436 2.62 23.26 22.33
N ILE A 437 1.99 22.76 23.40
CA ILE A 437 1.12 23.55 24.29
C ILE A 437 1.73 23.49 25.69
N GLY A 438 2.69 24.37 25.96
CA GLY A 438 3.36 24.36 27.27
C GLY A 438 4.63 25.18 27.34
N ARG A 439 4.65 26.38 26.75
CA ARG A 439 5.63 27.45 27.02
C ARG A 439 5.03 28.75 26.49
N HIS A 440 4.07 29.31 27.25
CA HIS A 440 3.67 30.72 27.26
C HIS A 440 2.39 30.83 28.10
N GLN A 441 2.47 30.49 29.39
CA GLN A 441 1.47 30.86 30.39
C GLN A 441 2.07 30.64 31.78
N GLU A 442 3.08 31.44 32.11
CA GLU A 442 3.57 31.65 33.48
C GLU A 442 4.55 32.83 33.46
N ALA A 443 3.99 34.03 33.31
CA ALA A 443 4.57 35.33 33.66
C ALA A 443 3.59 36.42 33.20
N ASP A 444 2.68 36.80 34.10
CA ASP A 444 2.12 38.15 34.28
C ASP A 444 0.77 38.05 35.00
N GLN A 445 0.86 37.95 36.33
CA GLN A 445 -0.13 38.50 37.24
C GLN A 445 0.62 39.52 38.09
N ASP A 446 0.37 40.82 37.85
CA ASP A 446 -0.09 41.75 38.89
C ASP A 446 -0.23 43.20 38.38
N GLU A 447 -1.16 43.91 39.02
CA GLU A 447 -1.50 45.34 38.95
C GLU A 447 -2.29 45.83 37.71
N GLY A 448 -3.42 46.53 37.77
CA GLY A 448 -4.23 47.09 38.85
C GLY A 448 -5.20 48.15 38.28
N GLY A 449 -6.52 47.94 38.48
CA GLY A 449 -7.60 48.94 38.63
C GLY A 449 -7.91 50.01 37.55
N ARG A 450 -9.16 50.02 37.05
CA ARG A 450 -10.19 51.08 37.30
C ARG A 450 -11.52 50.84 36.53
N SER A 451 -12.61 51.08 37.25
CA SER A 451 -14.06 51.13 36.94
C SER A 451 -14.44 51.93 35.66
N ALA A 452 -15.59 51.75 34.97
CA ALA A 452 -16.99 51.76 35.44
C ALA A 452 -17.98 51.37 34.27
N PRO A 453 -19.33 51.32 34.44
CA PRO A 453 -20.21 50.24 33.98
C PRO A 453 -21.18 50.60 32.84
N ILE A 454 -21.94 49.64 32.27
CA ILE A 454 -23.33 49.80 31.79
C ILE A 454 -24.02 48.42 31.56
N LYS A 455 -25.07 48.22 32.38
CA LYS A 455 -26.36 47.51 32.26
C LYS A 455 -26.53 46.19 31.49
N GLU A 456 -27.01 45.24 32.27
CA GLU A 456 -27.80 44.04 31.95
C GLU A 456 -28.95 44.27 30.96
N LEU A 457 -29.17 43.26 30.11
CA LEU A 457 -30.51 42.77 29.78
C LEU A 457 -30.43 41.24 29.70
N SER A 458 -31.35 40.65 30.43
CA SER A 458 -31.42 39.28 30.91
C SER A 458 -32.06 38.29 29.93
N ASP A 459 -31.71 37.03 30.15
CA ASP A 459 -32.52 35.82 30.00
C ASP A 459 -33.03 35.41 28.61
N HIS A 460 -32.39 34.38 28.05
CA HIS A 460 -33.07 33.10 27.94
C HIS A 460 -32.12 31.93 28.23
N SER A 461 -32.50 31.22 29.30
CA SER A 461 -32.04 29.94 29.81
C SER A 461 -31.77 28.86 28.75
N PHE A 462 -30.58 28.25 28.81
CA PHE A 462 -30.38 26.80 28.66
C PHE A 462 -29.14 26.41 29.47
N GLY A 463 -29.33 26.20 30.77
CA GLY A 463 -28.47 25.37 31.60
C GLY A 463 -29.06 23.97 31.63
N ASP A 464 -28.36 23.01 31.03
CA ASP A 464 -27.62 21.99 31.79
C ASP A 464 -27.09 20.94 30.82
N SER A 465 -25.77 20.79 30.88
CA SER A 465 -24.92 20.09 29.95
C SER A 465 -24.98 18.57 30.17
N LEU A 466 -25.53 17.89 29.15
CA LEU A 466 -25.23 16.50 28.88
C LEU A 466 -23.72 16.33 28.69
N GLN A 467 -23.11 15.55 29.55
CA GLN A 467 -21.73 15.10 29.42
C GLN A 467 -21.58 14.11 28.25
N SER A 468 -20.53 14.33 27.47
CA SER A 468 -19.83 13.43 26.55
C SER A 468 -20.40 13.19 25.14
N GLY A 469 -19.62 13.61 24.13
CA GLY A 469 -19.61 13.02 22.77
C GLY A 469 -20.05 13.93 21.62
N TRP A 470 -19.08 14.60 20.98
CA TRP A 470 -19.14 15.17 19.61
C TRP A 470 -20.16 16.30 19.33
N ASN A 471 -19.87 17.52 19.81
CA ASN A 471 -20.58 18.76 19.43
C ASN A 471 -20.06 19.40 18.12
N CYS A 472 -19.79 18.62 17.07
CA CYS A 472 -19.34 19.19 15.79
C CYS A 472 -20.52 19.73 14.97
N ILE A 473 -20.49 21.01 14.57
CA ILE A 473 -21.35 21.60 13.51
C ILE A 473 -20.68 21.36 12.16
N PHE A 474 -21.29 20.52 11.32
CA PHE A 474 -20.90 20.26 9.92
C PHE A 474 -21.67 21.18 8.98
N PHE A 475 -20.97 21.81 8.04
CA PHE A 475 -21.57 22.66 7.02
C PHE A 475 -21.37 22.05 5.64
N VAL A 476 -22.43 21.67 4.94
CA VAL A 476 -22.37 21.16 3.55
C VAL A 476 -22.93 22.21 2.60
N VAL A 477 -22.12 22.70 1.66
CA VAL A 477 -22.63 23.45 0.51
C VAL A 477 -22.96 22.43 -0.58
N GLY A 478 -24.26 22.16 -0.75
CA GLY A 478 -24.83 21.10 -1.57
C GLY A 478 -25.18 21.54 -3.00
N GLY A 479 -24.96 20.59 -3.91
CA GLY A 479 -25.32 20.60 -5.34
C GLY A 479 -25.21 19.21 -5.99
N SER A 480 -24.91 18.16 -5.19
CA SER A 480 -24.67 16.78 -5.64
C SER A 480 -25.13 15.78 -4.59
N LEU A 481 -25.53 14.57 -5.02
CA LEU A 481 -25.94 13.48 -4.13
C LEU A 481 -24.84 13.09 -3.14
N ALA A 482 -23.56 13.28 -3.52
CA ALA A 482 -22.41 13.00 -2.66
C ALA A 482 -22.41 13.86 -1.38
N GLY A 483 -22.74 15.16 -1.47
CA GLY A 483 -22.80 16.05 -0.31
C GLY A 483 -23.88 15.63 0.69
N LEU A 484 -25.04 15.26 0.17
CA LEU A 484 -26.16 14.75 0.96
C LEU A 484 -25.81 13.45 1.70
N MET A 485 -25.19 12.47 1.01
CA MET A 485 -24.81 11.20 1.62
C MET A 485 -23.79 11.36 2.74
N HIS A 486 -22.83 12.29 2.59
CA HIS A 486 -21.91 12.64 3.67
C HIS A 486 -22.65 13.28 4.85
N GLY A 487 -23.59 14.19 4.59
CA GLY A 487 -24.41 14.80 5.65
C GLY A 487 -25.22 13.78 6.44
N ILE A 488 -25.89 12.85 5.75
CA ILE A 488 -26.64 11.75 6.39
C ILE A 488 -25.71 10.88 7.25
N MET A 489 -24.54 10.52 6.74
CA MET A 489 -23.55 9.73 7.47
C MET A 489 -23.11 10.42 8.76
N PHE A 490 -22.75 11.71 8.70
CA PHE A 490 -22.34 12.46 9.89
C PHE A 490 -23.47 12.63 10.91
N LYS A 491 -24.70 12.85 10.44
CA LYS A 491 -25.88 12.91 11.32
C LYS A 491 -26.12 11.57 12.03
N ARG A 492 -25.98 10.44 11.32
CA ARG A 492 -26.04 9.09 11.90
C ARG A 492 -24.93 8.82 12.91
N MET A 493 -23.76 9.43 12.74
CA MET A 493 -22.65 9.34 13.69
C MET A 493 -22.82 10.28 14.91
N GLY A 494 -24.00 10.89 15.08
CA GLY A 494 -24.32 11.74 16.23
C GLY A 494 -23.91 13.20 16.09
N SER A 495 -23.46 13.62 14.91
CA SER A 495 -23.00 15.00 14.70
C SER A 495 -24.14 15.98 14.39
N ASN A 496 -23.97 17.26 14.72
CA ASN A 496 -24.90 18.29 14.29
C ASN A 496 -24.57 18.74 12.86
N VAL A 497 -25.49 18.56 11.91
CA VAL A 497 -25.24 18.79 10.47
C VAL A 497 -26.23 19.80 9.93
N MET A 498 -25.73 20.82 9.22
CA MET A 498 -26.52 21.75 8.43
C MET A 498 -26.13 21.63 6.96
N ILE A 499 -27.13 21.46 6.08
CA ILE A 499 -26.94 21.32 4.64
C ILE A 499 -27.59 22.54 3.96
N LEU A 500 -26.81 23.33 3.21
CA LEU A 500 -27.32 24.41 2.37
C LEU A 500 -27.30 23.97 0.92
N GLU A 501 -28.46 23.90 0.27
CA GLU A 501 -28.58 23.41 -1.11
C GLU A 501 -28.69 24.54 -2.13
N GLN A 502 -28.02 24.44 -3.28
CA GLN A 502 -27.99 25.52 -4.27
C GLN A 502 -29.34 25.79 -4.99
N ASP A 503 -30.37 24.96 -4.82
CA ASP A 503 -31.65 25.02 -5.54
C ASP A 503 -32.83 25.00 -4.57
N ALA A 504 -33.74 25.96 -4.71
CA ALA A 504 -34.87 26.18 -3.80
C ALA A 504 -36.11 25.40 -4.24
N SER A 505 -36.01 24.65 -5.34
CA SER A 505 -37.12 23.84 -5.86
C SER A 505 -37.51 22.77 -4.83
N PRO A 506 -38.79 22.69 -4.42
CA PRO A 506 -39.25 21.71 -3.43
C PRO A 506 -39.14 20.26 -3.94
N GLU A 507 -39.06 20.07 -5.26
CA GLU A 507 -38.84 18.79 -5.93
C GLU A 507 -37.79 18.95 -7.05
N ARG A 508 -36.73 18.14 -7.00
CA ARG A 508 -35.78 17.96 -8.11
C ARG A 508 -36.10 16.68 -8.85
N ARG A 509 -36.30 16.80 -10.16
CA ARG A 509 -36.37 15.65 -11.04
C ARG A 509 -35.01 14.94 -11.08
N PRO A 510 -34.96 13.61 -11.03
CA PRO A 510 -33.72 12.83 -11.00
C PRO A 510 -32.86 12.96 -12.27
N HIS A 511 -33.38 13.52 -13.37
CA HIS A 511 -32.66 13.67 -14.65
C HIS A 511 -31.90 12.40 -15.08
N SER A 512 -32.58 11.25 -14.99
CA SER A 512 -32.00 9.92 -15.29
C SER A 512 -30.85 9.47 -14.36
N ALA A 513 -30.75 10.04 -13.15
CA ALA A 513 -29.86 9.58 -12.07
C ALA A 513 -30.54 8.58 -11.12
N GLY A 514 -31.83 8.33 -11.29
CA GLY A 514 -32.64 7.38 -10.51
C GLY A 514 -33.06 7.84 -9.12
N ILE A 515 -32.46 8.88 -8.54
CA ILE A 515 -32.89 9.47 -7.26
C ILE A 515 -32.97 10.99 -7.40
N GLY A 516 -34.13 11.57 -7.07
CA GLY A 516 -34.40 13.00 -7.07
C GLY A 516 -34.58 13.54 -5.65
N PHE A 517 -34.29 14.82 -5.43
CA PHE A 517 -34.56 15.50 -4.16
C PHE A 517 -36.07 15.76 -4.04
N GLY A 518 -36.72 15.34 -2.96
CA GLY A 518 -38.20 15.40 -2.82
C GLY A 518 -38.75 14.14 -2.14
N PHE A 519 -39.96 13.71 -2.50
CA PHE A 519 -40.64 12.53 -1.92
C PHE A 519 -39.77 11.25 -1.90
N ASN A 520 -38.97 11.03 -2.94
CA ASN A 520 -38.06 9.86 -3.05
C ASN A 520 -36.95 9.88 -2.00
N LEU A 521 -36.40 11.05 -1.70
CA LEU A 521 -35.39 11.20 -0.66
C LEU A 521 -36.02 11.08 0.73
N GLU A 522 -37.21 11.67 0.95
CA GLU A 522 -37.93 11.58 2.22
C GLU A 522 -38.34 10.13 2.54
N ASN A 523 -38.76 9.34 1.54
CA ASN A 523 -39.00 7.90 1.69
C ASN A 523 -37.71 7.11 1.92
N PHE A 524 -36.62 7.42 1.21
CA PHE A 524 -35.33 6.78 1.47
C PHE A 524 -34.85 7.05 2.89
N LEU A 525 -35.03 8.28 3.39
CA LEU A 525 -34.68 8.68 4.75
C LEU A 525 -35.59 8.00 5.79
N SER A 526 -36.90 7.89 5.53
CA SER A 526 -37.86 7.28 6.47
C SER A 526 -37.63 5.78 6.68
N VAL A 527 -37.17 5.07 5.64
CA VAL A 527 -36.78 3.65 5.73
C VAL A 527 -35.39 3.48 6.37
N SER A 528 -34.57 4.54 6.39
CA SER A 528 -33.17 4.53 6.82
C SER A 528 -32.93 5.08 8.24
N GLY A 529 -33.95 5.23 9.09
CA GLY A 529 -33.80 5.70 10.49
C GLY A 529 -34.20 7.17 10.72
N PRO A 530 -34.07 7.71 11.95
CA PRO A 530 -34.80 8.91 12.37
C PRO A 530 -34.44 10.13 11.51
N ALA A 531 -35.50 10.81 11.05
CA ALA A 531 -35.48 11.87 10.05
C ALA A 531 -34.41 12.93 10.32
N ALA A 532 -33.58 13.21 9.32
CA ALA A 532 -32.73 14.39 9.30
C ALA A 532 -33.61 15.62 9.00
N ASP A 533 -33.65 16.60 9.89
CA ASP A 533 -34.22 17.92 9.60
C ASP A 533 -33.44 18.56 8.43
N LEU A 534 -34.08 18.68 7.28
CA LEU A 534 -33.54 19.31 6.08
C LEU A 534 -34.03 20.77 6.02
N ASP A 535 -33.21 21.71 6.47
CA ASP A 535 -33.53 23.14 6.42
C ASP A 535 -33.23 23.71 5.00
N ARG A 536 -34.27 23.97 4.21
CA ARG A 536 -34.18 24.34 2.78
C ARG A 536 -34.14 25.87 2.62
N ARG A 537 -32.97 26.47 2.42
CA ARG A 537 -32.80 27.96 2.45
C ARG A 537 -32.06 28.60 1.26
N TRP A 538 -31.85 27.91 0.13
CA TRP A 538 -31.09 28.49 -0.98
C TRP A 538 -31.58 27.98 -2.34
N GLY A 539 -31.44 28.80 -3.40
CA GLY A 539 -31.97 28.56 -4.75
C GLY A 539 -31.27 29.32 -5.89
N SER A 540 -31.76 29.10 -7.10
CA SER A 540 -30.94 29.10 -8.32
C SER A 540 -30.79 30.42 -9.07
N ASP A 541 -31.49 31.51 -8.71
CA ASP A 541 -31.56 32.72 -9.52
C ASP A 541 -30.90 33.96 -8.89
N VAL A 542 -29.62 33.85 -8.51
CA VAL A 542 -28.83 35.03 -8.06
C VAL A 542 -27.80 35.43 -9.12
N PRO A 543 -27.82 36.69 -9.61
CA PRO A 543 -26.83 37.21 -10.54
C PRO A 543 -25.39 37.06 -10.00
N GLN A 544 -24.50 36.59 -10.87
CA GLN A 544 -23.11 36.19 -10.64
C GLN A 544 -22.13 37.26 -10.07
N ARG A 545 -22.62 38.37 -9.49
CA ARG A 545 -21.76 39.47 -9.02
C ARG A 545 -21.81 39.79 -7.53
N ASP A 546 -22.72 39.24 -6.71
CA ASP A 546 -22.78 39.58 -5.27
C ASP A 546 -23.13 38.44 -4.29
N ALA A 547 -23.20 37.18 -4.74
CA ALA A 547 -23.34 36.03 -3.83
C ALA A 547 -21.98 35.64 -3.20
N SER A 548 -21.47 36.43 -2.26
CA SER A 548 -20.15 36.17 -1.66
C SER A 548 -20.24 35.16 -0.51
N LEU A 549 -20.02 33.88 -0.79
CA LEU A 549 -19.56 32.94 0.24
C LEU A 549 -18.16 33.43 0.68
N ARG A 550 -18.05 33.99 1.88
CA ARG A 550 -16.77 34.45 2.46
C ARG A 550 -16.41 33.49 3.61
N LEU A 551 -15.18 32.97 3.57
CA LEU A 551 -14.63 32.15 4.64
C LEU A 551 -13.77 33.04 5.54
N GLY A 552 -14.20 33.20 6.79
CA GLY A 552 -13.48 33.96 7.83
C GLY A 552 -13.02 33.06 8.97
N THR A 553 -11.94 33.46 9.64
CA THR A 553 -11.54 32.91 10.94
C THR A 553 -11.69 33.98 12.01
N VAL A 554 -12.32 33.64 13.13
CA VAL A 554 -12.35 34.51 14.31
C VAL A 554 -11.03 34.32 15.08
N ARG A 555 -10.30 35.40 15.38
CA ARG A 555 -9.10 35.32 16.23
C ARG A 555 -9.48 34.74 17.59
N GLY A 556 -8.79 33.68 18.01
CA GLY A 556 -8.94 33.07 19.34
C GLY A 556 -9.87 31.86 19.43
N HIS A 557 -10.53 31.43 18.34
CA HIS A 557 -11.31 30.18 18.33
C HIS A 557 -11.11 29.38 17.04
N GLU A 558 -10.87 28.08 17.22
CA GLU A 558 -10.72 27.00 16.23
C GLU A 558 -12.00 26.74 15.39
N SER A 559 -12.49 27.73 14.66
CA SER A 559 -13.77 27.65 13.93
C SER A 559 -13.80 28.50 12.67
N MET A 560 -14.56 28.04 11.68
CA MET A 560 -14.83 28.71 10.42
C MET A 560 -16.17 29.45 10.50
N VAL A 561 -16.27 30.61 9.85
CA VAL A 561 -17.56 31.29 9.65
C VAL A 561 -17.90 31.26 8.17
N VAL A 562 -19.09 30.76 7.84
CA VAL A 562 -19.64 30.76 6.49
C VAL A 562 -20.72 31.82 6.41
N HIS A 563 -20.48 32.85 5.59
CA HIS A 563 -21.49 33.84 5.24
C HIS A 563 -22.27 33.38 4.02
N PHE A 564 -23.60 33.43 4.08
CA PHE A 564 -24.47 33.04 2.97
C PHE A 564 -25.67 33.99 2.88
N ARG A 565 -26.27 34.11 1.69
CA ARG A 565 -27.51 34.84 1.45
C ARG A 565 -28.61 33.84 1.13
N ASP A 566 -29.61 33.74 1.99
CA ASP A 566 -30.80 32.93 1.73
C ASP A 566 -31.51 33.50 0.50
N VAL A 567 -31.80 32.68 -0.50
CA VAL A 567 -32.38 33.18 -1.75
C VAL A 567 -33.90 33.31 -1.67
N LEU A 568 -34.56 32.57 -0.77
CA LEU A 568 -36.00 32.64 -0.57
C LEU A 568 -36.35 33.91 0.22
N THR A 569 -35.51 34.28 1.18
CA THR A 569 -35.74 35.43 2.06
C THR A 569 -34.88 36.65 1.74
N GLU A 570 -33.93 36.52 0.81
CA GLU A 570 -32.90 37.51 0.42
C GLU A 570 -32.00 38.02 1.56
N LYS A 571 -32.11 37.47 2.77
CA LYS A 571 -31.33 37.89 3.95
C LYS A 571 -29.93 37.29 3.94
N CYS A 572 -28.95 38.09 4.33
CA CYS A 572 -27.59 37.62 4.62
C CYS A 572 -27.52 37.09 6.04
N ASP A 573 -27.00 35.88 6.21
CA ASP A 573 -26.80 35.22 7.48
C ASP A 573 -25.38 34.62 7.56
N SER A 574 -24.98 34.17 8.74
CA SER A 574 -23.68 33.54 8.96
C SER A 574 -23.75 32.42 9.97
N VAL A 575 -23.05 31.32 9.69
CA VAL A 575 -22.98 30.18 10.58
C VAL A 575 -21.53 29.84 10.90
N LYS A 576 -21.29 29.58 12.18
CA LYS A 576 -20.00 29.12 12.70
C LYS A 576 -19.96 27.59 12.63
N ALA A 577 -18.94 27.04 11.99
CA ALA A 577 -18.75 25.61 11.79
C ALA A 577 -17.31 25.21 12.11
N GLU A 578 -17.13 24.00 12.63
CA GLU A 578 -15.78 23.45 12.86
C GLU A 578 -15.21 22.82 11.57
N LEU A 579 -16.08 22.34 10.68
CA LEU A 579 -15.73 21.81 9.37
C LEU A 579 -16.72 22.26 8.29
N VAL A 580 -16.20 22.68 7.14
CA VAL A 580 -16.99 23.06 5.97
C VAL A 580 -16.65 22.12 4.81
N ILE A 581 -17.65 21.45 4.23
CA ILE A 581 -17.52 20.54 3.10
C ILE A 581 -18.13 21.20 1.86
N GLY A 582 -17.31 21.49 0.85
CA GLY A 582 -17.77 21.96 -0.46
C GLY A 582 -18.11 20.81 -1.42
N ALA A 583 -19.37 20.39 -1.46
CA ALA A 583 -19.87 19.29 -2.29
C ALA A 583 -20.91 19.75 -3.34
N ASP A 584 -20.69 20.93 -3.89
CA ASP A 584 -21.54 21.69 -4.82
C ASP A 584 -21.24 21.41 -6.30
N GLY A 585 -20.84 20.16 -6.61
CA GLY A 585 -20.79 19.62 -7.97
C GLY A 585 -19.73 20.22 -8.92
N ILE A 586 -19.94 20.05 -10.23
CA ILE A 586 -18.98 20.48 -11.26
C ILE A 586 -18.85 22.01 -11.39
N HIS A 587 -19.85 22.75 -10.90
CA HIS A 587 -19.88 24.21 -10.87
C HIS A 587 -19.55 24.83 -9.49
N SER A 588 -19.04 24.01 -8.56
CA SER A 588 -18.69 24.36 -7.19
C SER A 588 -18.18 25.79 -6.99
N THR A 589 -18.93 26.55 -6.19
CA THR A 589 -18.61 27.87 -5.67
C THR A 589 -17.45 27.78 -4.68
N VAL A 590 -17.45 26.77 -3.79
CA VAL A 590 -16.37 26.58 -2.80
C VAL A 590 -15.02 26.33 -3.50
N ARG A 591 -15.00 25.52 -4.56
CA ARG A 591 -13.81 25.26 -5.37
C ARG A 591 -13.33 26.50 -6.11
N LYS A 592 -14.24 27.30 -6.68
CA LYS A 592 -13.87 28.57 -7.33
C LYS A 592 -13.21 29.56 -6.36
N LEU A 593 -13.60 29.54 -5.09
CA LEU A 593 -13.02 30.40 -4.05
C LEU A 593 -11.62 29.94 -3.63
N LEU A 594 -11.44 28.64 -3.40
CA LEU A 594 -10.15 28.12 -2.90
C LEU A 594 -9.12 27.90 -4.00
N LYS A 595 -9.56 27.52 -5.21
CA LYS A 595 -8.69 27.26 -6.35
C LYS A 595 -9.27 27.89 -7.63
N PRO A 596 -9.28 29.23 -7.74
CA PRO A 596 -9.88 29.96 -8.87
C PRO A 596 -9.26 29.63 -10.24
N MET A 597 -8.05 29.07 -10.26
CA MET A 597 -7.35 28.66 -11.47
C MET A 597 -7.78 27.28 -12.00
N ILE A 598 -8.49 26.47 -11.20
CA ILE A 598 -8.99 25.15 -11.63
C ILE A 598 -10.32 25.32 -12.34
N ARG A 599 -10.38 24.88 -13.60
CA ARG A 599 -11.58 24.92 -14.45
C ARG A 599 -11.92 23.52 -14.94
N PRO A 600 -13.22 23.18 -15.11
CA PRO A 600 -13.62 21.97 -15.81
C PRO A 600 -13.01 21.91 -17.20
N ARG A 601 -12.47 20.74 -17.57
CA ARG A 601 -11.92 20.46 -18.90
C ARG A 601 -12.62 19.25 -19.48
N TYR A 602 -12.88 19.28 -20.78
CA TYR A 602 -13.47 18.13 -21.45
C TYR A 602 -12.55 16.89 -21.33
N ALA A 603 -13.12 15.77 -20.92
CA ALA A 603 -12.37 14.55 -20.58
C ALA A 603 -11.95 13.74 -21.82
N GLY A 604 -12.39 14.14 -23.02
CA GLY A 604 -12.12 13.45 -24.29
C GLY A 604 -13.17 12.42 -24.71
N TYR A 605 -14.33 12.41 -24.04
CA TYR A 605 -15.44 11.52 -24.37
C TYR A 605 -16.79 12.13 -23.96
N ILE A 606 -17.83 11.67 -24.64
CA ILE A 606 -19.23 12.02 -24.42
C ILE A 606 -19.97 10.82 -23.83
N VAL A 607 -21.16 11.07 -23.30
CA VAL A 607 -22.08 10.02 -22.87
C VAL A 607 -23.44 10.21 -23.52
N TRP A 608 -23.88 9.20 -24.28
CA TRP A 608 -25.25 9.03 -24.72
C TRP A 608 -26.06 8.39 -23.59
N ARG A 609 -27.28 8.87 -23.36
CA ARG A 609 -28.13 8.37 -22.28
C ARG A 609 -29.56 8.26 -22.74
N ALA A 610 -30.25 7.21 -22.32
CA ALA A 610 -31.70 7.17 -22.32
C ALA A 610 -32.22 6.23 -21.23
N MET A 611 -33.52 6.29 -21.05
CA MET A 611 -34.30 5.49 -20.14
C MET A 611 -35.30 4.66 -20.93
N VAL A 612 -35.45 3.38 -20.60
CA VAL A 612 -36.40 2.48 -21.23
C VAL A 612 -37.25 1.83 -20.13
N PRO A 613 -38.58 1.99 -20.13
CA PRO A 613 -39.43 1.28 -19.18
C PRO A 613 -39.24 -0.24 -19.26
N GLU A 614 -39.20 -0.92 -18.13
CA GLU A 614 -39.00 -2.37 -18.05
C GLU A 614 -40.08 -3.16 -18.80
N ASN A 615 -41.31 -2.65 -18.82
CA ASN A 615 -42.42 -3.23 -19.57
C ASN A 615 -42.37 -2.99 -21.09
N GLU A 616 -41.44 -2.18 -21.58
CA GLU A 616 -41.23 -1.92 -23.02
C GLU A 616 -40.12 -2.78 -23.64
N VAL A 617 -39.43 -3.60 -22.83
CA VAL A 617 -38.38 -4.52 -23.32
C VAL A 617 -38.85 -5.98 -23.35
N SER A 618 -38.17 -6.83 -24.10
CA SER A 618 -38.48 -8.27 -24.10
C SER A 618 -38.17 -8.90 -22.76
N ILE A 619 -38.84 -10.03 -22.45
CA ILE A 619 -38.60 -10.80 -21.22
C ILE A 619 -37.12 -11.22 -21.10
N GLU A 620 -36.42 -11.47 -22.21
CA GLU A 620 -34.99 -11.79 -22.15
C GLU A 620 -34.12 -10.59 -21.74
N ILE A 621 -34.46 -9.38 -22.21
CA ILE A 621 -33.76 -8.14 -21.87
C ILE A 621 -34.00 -7.81 -20.39
N ASP A 622 -35.26 -7.82 -19.96
CA ASP A 622 -35.61 -7.60 -18.55
C ASP A 622 -34.86 -8.58 -17.64
N LYS A 623 -34.94 -9.89 -17.91
CA LYS A 623 -34.24 -10.90 -17.11
C LYS A 623 -32.72 -10.73 -17.11
N PHE A 624 -32.14 -10.24 -18.22
CA PHE A 624 -30.70 -10.00 -18.32
C PHE A 624 -30.24 -8.82 -17.43
N PHE A 625 -31.01 -7.73 -17.40
CA PHE A 625 -30.69 -6.53 -16.61
C PHE A 625 -31.28 -6.55 -15.20
N SER A 626 -32.19 -7.48 -14.89
CA SER A 626 -32.67 -7.74 -13.54
C SER A 626 -31.51 -8.12 -12.60
N ASP A 627 -31.55 -7.52 -11.41
CA ASP A 627 -30.68 -7.80 -10.26
C ASP A 627 -29.18 -7.54 -10.46
N ARG A 628 -28.80 -6.76 -11.48
CA ARG A 628 -27.39 -6.41 -11.73
C ARG A 628 -27.21 -5.06 -12.43
N ALA A 629 -26.10 -4.39 -12.15
CA ALA A 629 -25.56 -3.36 -13.04
C ALA A 629 -24.70 -4.05 -14.11
N ALA A 630 -25.10 -3.96 -15.38
CA ALA A 630 -24.45 -4.63 -16.48
C ALA A 630 -23.56 -3.64 -17.26
N THR A 631 -22.33 -4.06 -17.59
CA THR A 631 -21.37 -3.24 -18.35
C THR A 631 -20.82 -4.02 -19.52
N GLN A 632 -20.67 -3.37 -20.68
CA GLN A 632 -19.96 -3.92 -21.83
C GLN A 632 -18.86 -2.96 -22.29
N LEU A 633 -17.63 -3.48 -22.40
CA LEU A 633 -16.50 -2.78 -22.99
C LEU A 633 -16.48 -2.97 -24.52
N LEU A 634 -16.30 -1.87 -25.25
CA LEU A 634 -16.21 -1.83 -26.71
C LEU A 634 -14.89 -1.17 -27.15
N ARG A 635 -14.56 -1.23 -28.43
CA ARG A 635 -13.39 -0.51 -28.95
C ARG A 635 -13.68 1.00 -28.89
N ASN A 636 -12.86 1.75 -28.14
CA ASN A 636 -13.01 3.20 -27.92
C ASN A 636 -14.35 3.64 -27.29
N SER A 637 -15.07 2.73 -26.62
CA SER A 637 -16.39 3.01 -26.03
C SER A 637 -16.72 1.99 -24.94
N TYR A 638 -17.67 2.28 -24.05
CA TYR A 638 -18.30 1.29 -23.18
C TYR A 638 -19.69 1.74 -22.78
N ILE A 639 -20.55 0.79 -22.41
CA ILE A 639 -21.92 1.07 -21.97
C ILE A 639 -22.17 0.44 -20.60
N VAL A 640 -22.89 1.17 -19.75
CA VAL A 640 -23.35 0.74 -18.42
C VAL A 640 -24.87 0.83 -18.39
N CYS A 641 -25.54 -0.23 -17.94
CA CYS A 641 -26.99 -0.29 -17.80
C CYS A 641 -27.38 -0.75 -16.40
N TYR A 642 -28.37 -0.11 -15.78
CA TYR A 642 -28.90 -0.50 -14.48
C TYR A 642 -30.35 -0.03 -14.31
N LEU A 643 -31.07 -0.69 -13.42
CA LEU A 643 -32.45 -0.33 -13.09
C LEU A 643 -32.50 0.88 -12.15
N ILE A 644 -33.44 1.78 -12.41
CA ILE A 644 -33.79 2.93 -11.57
C ILE A 644 -35.31 2.92 -11.32
N PRO A 645 -35.79 3.54 -10.23
CA PRO A 645 -37.22 3.73 -10.05
C PRO A 645 -37.79 4.68 -11.12
N THR A 646 -39.11 4.64 -11.28
CA THR A 646 -39.86 5.65 -12.04
C THR A 646 -39.78 7.01 -11.36
N ASP A 647 -40.20 8.08 -12.05
CA ASP A 647 -40.14 9.44 -11.53
C ASP A 647 -40.93 9.63 -10.22
N ASP A 648 -42.01 8.87 -10.02
CA ASP A 648 -42.81 8.81 -8.79
C ASP A 648 -42.21 7.90 -7.70
N GLY A 649 -41.04 7.30 -7.95
CA GLY A 649 -40.30 6.50 -6.97
C GLY A 649 -40.66 5.01 -6.93
N CYS A 650 -41.51 4.52 -7.82
CA CYS A 650 -41.86 3.09 -7.84
C CYS A 650 -40.67 2.23 -8.28
N PHE A 651 -40.35 1.19 -7.49
CA PHE A 651 -39.29 0.21 -7.79
C PHE A 651 -39.83 -1.23 -7.87
N GLU A 652 -41.14 -1.40 -8.05
CA GLU A 652 -41.76 -2.72 -8.21
C GLU A 652 -41.34 -3.38 -9.53
N PRO A 653 -40.96 -4.67 -9.54
CA PRO A 653 -40.66 -5.40 -10.78
C PRO A 653 -41.78 -5.25 -11.82
N GLY A 654 -41.40 -5.00 -13.07
CA GLY A 654 -42.31 -4.70 -14.19
C GLY A 654 -42.71 -3.23 -14.32
N LYS A 655 -42.44 -2.38 -13.33
CA LYS A 655 -42.68 -0.93 -13.36
C LYS A 655 -41.38 -0.12 -13.37
N ARG A 656 -40.21 -0.74 -13.22
CA ARG A 656 -38.92 -0.03 -13.12
C ARG A 656 -38.51 0.53 -14.48
N VAL A 657 -37.42 1.29 -14.49
CA VAL A 657 -36.85 1.87 -15.70
C VAL A 657 -35.41 1.39 -15.86
N ILE A 658 -35.05 0.87 -17.03
CA ILE A 658 -33.67 0.54 -17.38
C ILE A 658 -32.99 1.83 -17.86
N ASN A 659 -32.05 2.32 -17.07
CA ASN A 659 -31.19 3.44 -17.40
C ASN A 659 -29.93 2.92 -18.10
N TRP A 660 -29.55 3.53 -19.22
CA TRP A 660 -28.29 3.20 -19.89
C TRP A 660 -27.46 4.44 -20.16
N LEU A 661 -26.13 4.30 -19.98
CA LEU A 661 -25.12 5.31 -20.18
C LEU A 661 -24.05 4.75 -21.11
N TRP A 662 -23.97 5.29 -22.31
CA TRP A 662 -23.06 4.83 -23.35
C TRP A 662 -21.98 5.87 -23.62
N TYR A 663 -20.78 5.57 -23.14
CA TYR A 663 -19.61 6.43 -23.25
C TYR A 663 -18.90 6.22 -24.58
N TYR A 664 -18.59 7.31 -25.27
CA TYR A 664 -17.99 7.28 -26.60
C TYR A 664 -16.92 8.36 -26.74
N ASN A 665 -15.74 7.98 -27.22
CA ASN A 665 -14.63 8.91 -27.42
C ASN A 665 -14.89 9.82 -28.61
N VAL A 666 -14.86 11.14 -28.39
CA VAL A 666 -14.95 12.15 -29.45
C VAL A 666 -13.93 13.25 -29.12
N ASP A 667 -13.07 13.59 -30.08
CA ASP A 667 -12.08 14.65 -29.89
C ASP A 667 -12.73 16.04 -29.80
N GLU A 668 -12.19 16.89 -28.95
CA GLU A 668 -12.67 18.27 -28.79
C GLU A 668 -12.44 19.07 -30.07
N GLY A 669 -13.50 19.73 -30.55
CA GLY A 669 -13.44 20.53 -31.79
C GLY A 669 -13.41 19.71 -33.08
N SER A 670 -13.59 18.39 -33.01
CA SER A 670 -13.71 17.57 -34.22
C SER A 670 -15.01 17.87 -34.98
N PRO A 671 -15.07 17.62 -36.31
CA PRO A 671 -16.31 17.74 -37.07
C PRO A 671 -17.43 16.86 -36.50
N GLU A 672 -17.09 15.67 -36.00
CA GLU A 672 -18.01 14.75 -35.34
C GLU A 672 -18.59 15.35 -34.05
N MET A 673 -17.78 16.05 -33.24
CA MET A 673 -18.30 16.76 -32.06
C MET A 673 -19.30 17.85 -32.46
N THR A 674 -18.95 18.68 -33.44
CA THR A 674 -19.82 19.75 -33.91
C THR A 674 -21.13 19.19 -34.46
N GLU A 675 -21.07 18.08 -35.21
CA GLU A 675 -22.24 17.37 -35.73
C GLU A 675 -23.14 16.88 -34.59
N ILE A 676 -22.57 16.18 -33.60
CA ILE A 676 -23.30 15.62 -32.45
C ILE A 676 -23.93 16.70 -31.56
N PHE A 677 -23.23 17.82 -31.35
CA PHE A 677 -23.69 18.89 -30.45
C PHE A 677 -24.54 19.97 -31.11
N THR A 678 -24.84 19.84 -32.40
CA THR A 678 -25.82 20.70 -33.06
C THR A 678 -27.18 20.02 -33.01
N ASP A 679 -28.24 20.73 -32.65
CA ASP A 679 -29.59 20.16 -32.55
C ASP A 679 -30.36 20.18 -33.89
N ILE A 680 -31.62 19.72 -33.85
CA ILE A 680 -32.58 19.74 -34.98
C ILE A 680 -32.91 21.14 -35.51
N GLN A 681 -32.65 22.20 -34.73
CA GLN A 681 -32.87 23.59 -35.13
C GLN A 681 -31.58 24.25 -35.64
N GLY A 682 -30.47 23.51 -35.71
CA GLY A 682 -29.17 24.03 -36.11
C GLY A 682 -28.45 24.80 -35.00
N GLN A 683 -28.94 24.77 -33.76
CA GLN A 683 -28.28 25.42 -32.62
C GLN A 683 -27.20 24.50 -32.05
N HIS A 684 -25.99 25.05 -31.89
CA HIS A 684 -24.87 24.34 -31.28
C HIS A 684 -24.89 24.44 -29.74
N HIS A 685 -25.01 23.30 -29.08
CA HIS A 685 -25.02 23.17 -27.62
C HIS A 685 -23.60 23.03 -27.06
N LYS A 686 -23.28 23.78 -26.01
CA LYS A 686 -21.92 23.76 -25.43
C LYS A 686 -21.60 22.44 -24.72
N ASN A 687 -22.57 21.87 -24.01
CA ASN A 687 -22.32 20.76 -23.06
C ASN A 687 -23.28 19.58 -23.17
N THR A 688 -24.57 19.82 -23.38
CA THR A 688 -25.61 18.79 -23.44
C THR A 688 -26.59 19.14 -24.54
N VAL A 689 -26.93 18.19 -25.42
CA VAL A 689 -28.11 18.31 -26.30
C VAL A 689 -29.24 17.54 -25.62
N PRO A 690 -30.34 18.22 -25.22
CA PRO A 690 -31.46 17.59 -24.53
C PRO A 690 -32.18 16.51 -25.35
N ALA A 691 -32.89 15.62 -24.65
CA ALA A 691 -33.76 14.64 -25.29
C ALA A 691 -34.82 15.35 -26.16
N GLY A 692 -35.10 14.80 -27.34
CA GLY A 692 -36.00 15.41 -28.32
C GLY A 692 -35.37 16.47 -29.22
N LEU A 693 -34.15 16.93 -28.91
CA LEU A 693 -33.40 17.89 -29.75
C LEU A 693 -32.24 17.23 -30.52
N ILE A 694 -31.94 15.96 -30.26
CA ILE A 694 -30.97 15.18 -31.04
C ILE A 694 -31.46 15.03 -32.48
N ARG A 695 -30.60 15.31 -33.45
CA ARG A 695 -30.88 15.06 -34.86
C ARG A 695 -31.02 13.56 -35.14
N PRO A 696 -32.15 13.08 -35.71
CA PRO A 696 -32.37 11.66 -35.95
C PRO A 696 -31.26 11.01 -36.77
N GLU A 697 -30.79 11.67 -37.83
CA GLU A 697 -29.76 11.14 -38.72
C GLU A 697 -28.40 10.97 -38.02
N VAL A 698 -28.08 11.80 -37.03
CA VAL A 698 -26.85 11.68 -36.24
C VAL A 698 -26.94 10.51 -35.28
N TRP A 699 -28.08 10.36 -34.60
CA TRP A 699 -28.32 9.23 -33.70
C TRP A 699 -28.33 7.90 -34.45
N GLU A 700 -29.07 7.81 -35.56
CA GLU A 700 -29.17 6.60 -36.37
C GLU A 700 -27.80 6.18 -36.93
N LYS A 701 -27.04 7.13 -37.48
CA LYS A 701 -25.65 6.90 -37.93
C LYS A 701 -24.77 6.34 -36.81
N HIS A 702 -24.81 6.95 -35.62
CA HIS A 702 -23.99 6.51 -34.48
C HIS A 702 -24.42 5.14 -33.97
N ARG A 703 -25.73 4.93 -33.79
CA ARG A 703 -26.33 3.68 -33.34
C ARG A 703 -25.98 2.53 -34.29
N ASP A 704 -26.25 2.68 -35.57
CA ASP A 704 -26.14 1.60 -36.55
C ASP A 704 -24.68 1.21 -36.82
N GLN A 705 -23.75 2.15 -36.70
CA GLN A 705 -22.31 1.88 -36.78
C GLN A 705 -21.79 1.01 -35.62
N MET A 706 -22.38 1.16 -34.43
CA MET A 706 -21.81 0.60 -33.20
C MET A 706 -22.54 -0.65 -32.70
N LEU A 707 -23.85 -0.78 -32.99
CA LEU A 707 -24.65 -1.96 -32.60
C LEU A 707 -24.03 -3.31 -32.99
N PRO A 708 -23.40 -3.49 -34.18
CA PRO A 708 -22.77 -4.77 -34.54
C PRO A 708 -21.60 -5.19 -33.64
N GLN A 709 -21.02 -4.24 -32.90
CA GLN A 709 -19.93 -4.50 -31.95
C GLN A 709 -20.44 -4.85 -30.54
N MET A 710 -21.74 -4.69 -30.29
CA MET A 710 -22.37 -4.91 -28.99
C MET A 710 -22.92 -6.33 -28.84
N ALA A 711 -22.95 -6.83 -27.60
CA ALA A 711 -23.59 -8.10 -27.29
C ALA A 711 -25.11 -7.93 -27.42
N ALA A 712 -25.79 -9.00 -27.82
CA ALA A 712 -27.22 -8.96 -28.17
C ALA A 712 -28.12 -8.27 -27.12
N PRO A 713 -27.98 -8.49 -25.80
CA PRO A 713 -28.82 -7.82 -24.81
C PRO A 713 -28.68 -6.29 -24.80
N PHE A 714 -27.45 -5.78 -24.93
CA PHE A 714 -27.19 -4.34 -24.99
C PHE A 714 -27.67 -3.75 -26.32
N ALA A 715 -27.37 -4.44 -27.42
CA ALA A 715 -27.79 -3.99 -28.75
C ALA A 715 -29.32 -3.88 -28.86
N ASN A 716 -30.04 -4.86 -28.32
CA ASN A 716 -31.50 -4.85 -28.34
C ASN A 716 -32.09 -3.77 -27.43
N LEU A 717 -31.51 -3.53 -26.24
CA LEU A 717 -31.93 -2.45 -25.35
C LEU A 717 -31.73 -1.05 -25.99
N ILE A 718 -30.63 -0.82 -26.70
CA ILE A 718 -30.41 0.48 -27.35
C ILE A 718 -31.40 0.71 -28.49
N ARG A 719 -31.83 -0.35 -29.18
CA ARG A 719 -32.84 -0.26 -30.25
C ARG A 719 -34.22 0.19 -29.72
N THR A 720 -34.55 -0.10 -28.47
CA THR A 720 -35.84 0.30 -27.87
C THR A 720 -35.84 1.74 -27.35
N ALA A 721 -34.69 2.43 -27.34
CA ALA A 721 -34.59 3.79 -26.84
C ALA A 721 -35.19 4.82 -27.82
N LYS A 722 -36.24 5.52 -27.38
CA LYS A 722 -37.00 6.49 -28.21
C LYS A 722 -36.41 7.91 -28.20
N SER A 723 -35.80 8.33 -27.09
CA SER A 723 -35.40 9.74 -26.91
C SER A 723 -34.06 9.84 -26.15
N PRO A 724 -32.94 9.50 -26.81
CA PRO A 724 -31.64 9.68 -26.19
C PRO A 724 -31.27 11.16 -26.07
N PHE A 725 -30.35 11.45 -25.17
CA PHE A 725 -29.68 12.74 -25.06
C PHE A 725 -28.16 12.51 -24.91
N VAL A 726 -27.37 13.54 -25.19
CA VAL A 726 -25.90 13.43 -25.16
C VAL A 726 -25.29 14.54 -24.33
N THR A 727 -24.28 14.21 -23.52
CA THR A 727 -23.57 15.17 -22.66
C THR A 727 -22.06 14.98 -22.76
N LYS A 728 -21.31 16.09 -22.80
CA LYS A 728 -19.85 16.08 -22.64
C LYS A 728 -19.48 15.70 -21.23
N VAL A 729 -18.54 14.78 -21.08
CA VAL A 729 -17.96 14.48 -19.77
C VAL A 729 -16.82 15.47 -19.54
N ASN A 730 -16.95 16.28 -18.50
CA ASN A 730 -15.93 17.22 -18.09
C ASN A 730 -15.29 16.73 -16.79
N ASP A 731 -13.98 16.84 -16.71
CA ASP A 731 -13.17 16.49 -15.55
C ASP A 731 -12.68 17.77 -14.87
N VAL A 732 -12.55 17.72 -13.55
CA VAL A 732 -12.00 18.80 -12.73
C VAL A 732 -10.85 18.25 -11.92
N LEU A 733 -9.66 18.23 -12.53
CA LEU A 733 -8.45 17.72 -11.91
C LEU A 733 -8.03 18.62 -10.74
N CYS A 734 -8.28 18.15 -9.51
CA CYS A 734 -7.74 18.72 -8.29
C CYS A 734 -6.65 17.76 -7.76
N THR A 735 -5.37 18.13 -7.90
CA THR A 735 -4.23 17.29 -7.51
C THR A 735 -4.08 17.13 -5.99
N ASP A 736 -4.60 18.09 -5.23
CA ASP A 736 -4.44 18.18 -3.77
C ASP A 736 -5.75 18.60 -3.11
N SER A 737 -6.03 18.04 -1.93
CA SER A 737 -7.08 18.53 -1.05
C SER A 737 -6.83 20.01 -0.76
N SER A 738 -7.87 20.83 -0.82
CA SER A 738 -7.72 22.26 -0.55
C SER A 738 -7.98 22.49 0.93
N PHE A 739 -6.96 23.00 1.61
CA PHE A 739 -7.01 23.39 3.01
C PHE A 739 -7.17 24.91 3.09
N PHE A 740 -7.92 25.37 4.08
CA PHE A 740 -7.93 26.76 4.49
C PHE A 740 -7.54 26.80 5.96
N LYS A 741 -6.35 27.35 6.25
CA LYS A 741 -5.78 27.43 7.60
C LYS A 741 -5.88 26.09 8.36
N ASP A 742 -5.30 25.05 7.76
CA ASP A 742 -5.16 23.70 8.32
C ASP A 742 -6.47 22.90 8.49
N ARG A 743 -7.59 23.37 7.91
CA ARG A 743 -8.86 22.63 7.83
C ARG A 743 -9.16 22.26 6.38
N VAL A 744 -9.49 20.98 6.13
CA VAL A 744 -9.84 20.47 4.79
C VAL A 744 -11.20 21.02 4.39
N ILE A 745 -11.28 21.68 3.24
CA ILE A 745 -12.57 22.18 2.72
C ILE A 745 -13.01 21.46 1.45
N LEU A 746 -12.06 20.90 0.70
CA LEU A 746 -12.37 20.16 -0.53
C LEU A 746 -11.61 18.85 -0.54
N ARG A 747 -12.36 17.75 -0.41
CA ARG A 747 -11.87 16.39 -0.64
C ARG A 747 -11.99 16.06 -2.12
N ARG A 748 -10.99 15.39 -2.66
CA ARG A 748 -10.96 14.76 -3.99
C ARG A 748 -12.31 14.08 -4.28
N VAL A 749 -13.07 14.58 -5.26
CA VAL A 749 -14.24 13.90 -5.82
C VAL A 749 -13.77 13.21 -7.09
N ASP A 750 -13.21 12.03 -6.94
CA ASP A 750 -12.98 11.15 -8.09
C ASP A 750 -14.31 10.48 -8.42
N ALA A 751 -15.04 11.04 -9.38
CA ALA A 751 -16.03 10.24 -10.09
C ALA A 751 -15.24 9.39 -11.11
N GLU A 752 -14.89 8.17 -10.73
CA GLU A 752 -14.27 7.21 -11.66
C GLU A 752 -15.30 6.77 -12.70
N THR A 753 -15.42 7.52 -13.79
CA THR A 753 -15.91 6.98 -15.05
C THR A 753 -14.70 6.53 -15.88
N THR A 754 -14.53 5.22 -16.05
CA THR A 754 -13.44 4.64 -16.86
C THR A 754 -13.38 5.34 -18.21
N LYS A 755 -12.26 5.98 -18.57
CA LYS A 755 -12.13 6.59 -19.91
C LYS A 755 -12.09 5.47 -20.97
N PRO A 756 -12.86 5.55 -22.06
CA PRO A 756 -12.72 4.57 -23.15
C PRO A 756 -11.30 4.68 -23.73
N ARG A 757 -10.54 3.58 -23.73
CA ARG A 757 -9.09 3.62 -24.05
C ARG A 757 -8.86 3.91 -25.54
N ARG A 758 -8.14 5.00 -25.87
CA ARG A 758 -7.46 5.17 -27.17
C ARG A 758 -6.18 4.31 -27.17
N ARG A 759 -5.81 3.73 -28.32
CA ARG A 759 -4.66 2.81 -28.46
C ARG A 759 -3.29 3.43 -28.13
N ASP A 760 -3.22 4.75 -27.96
CA ASP A 760 -1.99 5.46 -27.67
C ASP A 760 -2.09 6.20 -26.33
N ARG A 761 -1.18 5.87 -25.41
CA ARG A 761 -1.01 6.35 -24.02
C ARG A 761 -1.72 5.53 -22.95
N VAL A 762 -0.97 4.54 -22.42
CA VAL A 762 -1.24 3.90 -21.14
C VAL A 762 -0.94 4.90 -20.02
N LYS A 763 -1.98 5.34 -19.30
CA LYS A 763 -1.89 5.75 -17.89
C LYS A 763 -2.91 4.89 -17.14
N GLU A 764 -2.40 3.92 -16.39
CA GLU A 764 -3.19 3.17 -15.41
C GLU A 764 -3.65 4.14 -14.32
N ILE A 765 -4.95 4.16 -14.05
CA ILE A 765 -5.52 4.78 -12.85
C ILE A 765 -5.92 3.60 -11.95
N VAL A 766 -5.35 3.61 -10.76
CA VAL A 766 -5.55 2.66 -9.67
C VAL A 766 -6.55 3.30 -8.71
N VAL A 767 -7.65 2.60 -8.43
CA VAL A 767 -8.61 2.95 -7.38
C VAL A 767 -7.93 2.77 -6.02
N LYS A 768 -7.98 3.80 -5.18
CA LYS A 768 -7.41 3.86 -3.82
C LYS A 768 -8.44 3.46 -2.77
#